data_AF-A0A6J6G738-F1
#
_entry.id   AF-A0A6J6G738-F1
#
_cell.length_a   1.000
_cell.length_b   1.000
_cell.length_c   1.000
_cell.angle_alpha   90.00
_cell.angle_beta   90.00
_cell.angle_gamma   90.00
#
_symmetry.space_group_name_H-M   'P 1'
#
loop_
_entity.id
_entity.type
_entity.pdbx_description
1 polymer ?
#
loop_
_entity_poly.entity_id
_entity_poly.type
_entity_poly.pdbx_seq_one_letter_code
_entity_poly.pdbx_strand_id
1 'polypeptide(L)'
;MRLADAFGIGKPWTRLAAGFAYAISPVILSRIAWQSPFAMGAVFLPWALLPLVRATRDGSPRKAAALSALAIALIGGANAAITLAILPVPVLYLLTRARGPRRASLLRWWFLCVAFATLSWTVGLALFAKYGPNVLQYTESVEATVGPTNIFETLRGTADWIARLPSLANPAGFALTLRSGPIVATAIVAAAGIAGLARRRLPERTFLITCFLAGVAVVGGGFGGLFGNPATSQYRSLLDGVLNAFRNVYKFQALIALPLAMGVAYLLAGVFEIDLVRARKLSQQILVVLVLGVLAVASWPLWRNSLTRGPGVDAVPSAWREANQWLAENSEARVIVLPGIPDSEFDWGFTQMLPIELEPGITWAYRSQAPLSGLDVLNYLDGVEIAIERGGDPALPMFLSRGGFSYVVVPNDQRSEKYGAPPPETVRNAMIASGFQLVAGFGERKYGFGNLQQVEIYAVPGGSVATTYQESSTTWLSGDVASSLSIPTTLFGNRPYLLTRDIGDSPLQPTQWIVTDGNQASTTNFGLNRDNKSYIRGQSDSVTPFAQRDGEQTVQRLDGFSSVTATSVGPGIIVGDLPAFSPAHVLDGDRATWWVPHRDQVDGPDAWGPVDPSVTVEFASPTFLDRLETSLYIGVFATPSPIDVTVVTDAGSATTRLLPLESSQALTVIPGIATSVKVSIARSSYAAIDDVIGIRELALPGAPVTPRLVVPSRLTSQFSQPGTPDPAWVFTRNRPATSPLISLNAEKQLSRAFNVPKAASFRLATTAIATRGQQLLNWFGTTPTLSITADSTWGENPNVGPRNLIDGDTSSPWRSGNDITIRGGTSLLSLNWKEPRTLSSLRLRLGENDVNPTDVVIFSGAIAVGAPVSADGSVSFDPLTTNSLSLQINYAAVPLENVTASRQMGFTSLDIPAIADLYPGPVNRSSPYVAACGSGPSVTVGSSKIEYAVNTTAGALLDGSTISLAACGSDSFTLAPGETLLDAASGSSLVTIQQTVVGNAPTMAPPSGAPRSIAIGHWGTNDRTVTVGDGAEGLLAVNEAFNVGWTASLNGSSLTALKIDGWRQAFVVPEGAGGTVTLTFAPNRYFRFGAILGLFTLLAVFVMALWPDRKKRQPDALNEGQPAKALLVAVVVIAAVWCTGIGALLLLPAWWLRNHRRSWLAPIAFLSMSAAGVLVVIGKRMVVTPSHLWGAASYPVSALAATAFLCALVTLLPRRNGTAAEPTDPTPAQTADELSA
;
A
#
# COMPACT_ATOMS: atom_id res chain seq x y z
N MET A 1 24.99 26.18 15.81
CA MET A 1 25.79 27.17 16.57
C MET A 1 27.16 27.45 15.96
N ARG A 2 28.11 26.50 15.98
CA ARG A 2 29.49 26.72 15.48
C ARG A 2 29.57 27.21 14.02
N LEU A 3 28.68 26.72 13.16
CA LEU A 3 28.59 27.19 11.78
C LEU A 3 28.15 28.65 11.66
N ALA A 4 27.16 29.08 12.46
CA ALA A 4 26.71 30.47 12.48
C ALA A 4 27.82 31.41 13.00
N ASP A 5 28.58 30.95 13.99
CA ASP A 5 29.79 31.64 14.46
C ASP A 5 30.85 31.78 13.36
N ALA A 6 31.13 30.69 12.63
CA ALA A 6 32.03 30.73 11.49
C ALA A 6 31.56 31.72 10.41
N PHE A 7 30.25 31.82 10.14
CA PHE A 7 29.70 32.83 9.23
C PHE A 7 29.67 34.26 9.80
N GLY A 8 29.91 34.46 11.09
CA GLY A 8 29.73 35.76 11.74
C GLY A 8 28.27 36.18 11.88
N ILE A 9 27.34 35.21 11.91
CA ILE A 9 25.89 35.44 11.97
C ILE A 9 25.40 35.33 13.42
N GLY A 10 24.70 36.37 13.88
CA GLY A 10 24.08 36.42 15.21
C GLY A 10 25.05 36.59 16.37
N LYS A 11 24.52 36.53 17.60
CA LYS A 11 25.23 36.60 18.89
C LYS A 11 25.16 35.23 19.60
N PRO A 12 25.96 34.94 20.65
CA PRO A 12 25.98 33.62 21.29
C PRO A 12 24.59 33.04 21.63
N TRP A 13 23.72 33.82 22.29
CA TRP A 13 22.36 33.40 22.64
C TRP A 13 21.42 33.26 21.43
N THR A 14 21.55 34.11 20.41
CA THR A 14 20.70 33.99 19.21
C THR A 14 21.15 32.83 18.31
N ARG A 15 22.44 32.49 18.34
CA ARG A 15 22.99 31.26 17.72
C ARG A 15 22.46 30.01 18.41
N LEU A 16 22.26 30.03 19.73
CA LEU A 16 21.64 28.94 20.48
C LEU A 16 20.18 28.75 20.06
N ALA A 17 19.39 29.83 20.07
CA ALA A 17 17.99 29.79 19.63
C ALA A 17 17.84 29.27 18.19
N ALA A 18 18.70 29.73 17.27
CA ALA A 18 18.73 29.23 15.89
C ALA A 18 19.19 27.77 15.78
N GLY A 19 20.15 27.35 16.62
CA GLY A 19 20.57 25.96 16.71
C GLY A 19 19.44 25.04 17.16
N PHE A 20 18.66 25.48 18.15
CA PHE A 20 17.47 24.77 18.60
C PHE A 20 16.41 24.73 17.50
N ALA A 21 16.07 25.88 16.89
CA ALA A 21 15.12 25.97 15.77
C ALA A 21 15.47 25.03 14.60
N TYR A 22 16.76 24.85 14.31
CA TYR A 22 17.22 23.87 13.32
C TYR A 22 17.04 22.42 13.80
N ALA A 23 17.46 22.10 15.02
CA ALA A 23 17.38 20.76 15.59
C ALA A 23 15.92 20.27 15.75
N ILE A 24 14.99 21.18 16.07
CA ILE A 24 13.56 20.89 16.17
C ILE A 24 12.79 21.12 14.87
N SER A 25 13.49 21.36 13.76
CA SER A 25 12.82 21.61 12.49
C SER A 25 11.98 20.39 12.08
N PRO A 26 10.86 20.58 11.38
CA PRO A 26 9.98 19.46 11.04
C PRO A 26 10.67 18.35 10.24
N VAL A 27 11.67 18.68 9.40
CA VAL A 27 12.49 17.68 8.67
C VAL A 27 13.26 16.72 9.57
N ILE A 28 13.59 17.11 10.81
CA ILE A 28 14.24 16.23 11.79
C ILE A 28 13.19 15.58 12.69
N LEU A 29 12.30 16.38 13.30
CA LEU A 29 11.35 15.87 14.29
C LEU A 29 10.35 14.86 13.73
N SER A 30 9.96 14.97 12.45
CA SER A 30 9.01 14.03 11.84
C SER A 30 9.61 12.64 11.55
N ARG A 31 10.94 12.48 11.68
CA ARG A 31 11.66 11.24 11.31
C ARG A 31 12.51 10.65 12.42
N ILE A 32 13.02 11.46 13.37
CA ILE A 32 14.07 11.03 14.29
C ILE A 32 13.73 9.78 15.12
N ALA A 33 12.47 9.61 15.53
CA ALA A 33 12.04 8.51 16.39
C ALA A 33 11.47 7.29 15.63
N TRP A 34 11.27 7.41 14.32
CA TRP A 34 10.67 6.35 13.49
C TRP A 34 11.62 5.88 12.37
N GLN A 35 12.32 6.80 11.70
CA GLN A 35 13.23 6.56 10.58
C GLN A 35 14.45 7.48 10.67
N SER A 36 15.24 7.32 11.74
CA SER A 36 16.39 8.19 12.03
C SER A 36 17.42 8.31 10.89
N PRO A 37 17.71 7.28 10.06
CA PRO A 37 18.64 7.44 8.93
C PRO A 37 18.20 8.50 7.92
N PHE A 38 16.90 8.76 7.80
CA PHE A 38 16.34 9.76 6.88
C PHE A 38 16.48 11.19 7.40
N ALA A 39 16.81 11.39 8.69
CA ALA A 39 17.15 12.70 9.25
C ALA A 39 18.66 13.01 9.18
N MET A 40 19.51 12.00 8.97
CA MET A 40 20.98 12.13 9.11
C MET A 40 21.60 13.17 8.16
N GLY A 41 21.05 13.31 6.94
CA GLY A 41 21.48 14.35 6.01
C GLY A 41 21.36 15.75 6.60
N ALA A 42 20.22 16.08 7.23
CA ALA A 42 20.04 17.35 7.91
C ALA A 42 20.93 17.47 9.16
N VAL A 43 21.04 16.40 9.96
CA VAL A 43 21.84 16.39 11.21
C VAL A 43 23.31 16.71 10.94
N PHE A 44 23.91 16.10 9.92
CA PHE A 44 25.34 16.27 9.61
C PHE A 44 25.64 17.38 8.61
N LEU A 45 24.65 17.98 7.93
CA LEU A 45 24.88 19.08 6.99
C LEU A 45 25.71 20.24 7.60
N PRO A 46 25.45 20.73 8.82
CA PRO A 46 26.28 21.77 9.42
C PRO A 46 27.75 21.35 9.61
N TRP A 47 28.00 20.07 9.88
CA TRP A 47 29.33 19.50 10.07
C TRP A 47 30.06 19.26 8.75
N ALA A 48 29.33 18.91 7.69
CA ALA A 48 29.88 18.86 6.33
C ALA A 48 30.31 20.25 5.84
N LEU A 49 29.61 21.31 6.25
CA LEU A 49 29.88 22.67 5.79
C LEU A 49 30.97 23.38 6.60
N LEU A 50 30.99 23.23 7.92
CA LEU A 50 31.87 23.98 8.83
C LEU A 50 33.37 23.96 8.46
N PRO A 51 33.99 22.81 8.11
CA PRO A 51 35.40 22.77 7.71
C PRO A 51 35.68 23.61 6.46
N LEU A 52 34.77 23.59 5.48
CA LEU A 52 34.91 24.35 4.24
C LEU A 52 34.81 25.86 4.51
N VAL A 53 33.91 26.27 5.40
CA VAL A 53 33.75 27.67 5.80
C VAL A 53 34.98 28.22 6.51
N ARG A 54 35.64 27.41 7.34
CA ARG A 54 36.92 27.83 7.93
C ARG A 54 38.03 27.90 6.88
N ALA A 55 38.05 26.92 5.98
CA ALA A 55 39.07 26.81 4.94
C ALA A 55 39.04 27.91 3.86
N THR A 56 37.96 28.68 3.76
CA THR A 56 37.93 29.86 2.90
C THR A 56 38.74 31.02 3.48
N ARG A 57 38.92 31.07 4.81
CA ARG A 57 39.73 32.10 5.47
C ARG A 57 41.20 31.66 5.57
N ASP A 58 41.43 30.50 6.17
CA ASP A 58 42.77 30.02 6.52
C ASP A 58 42.87 28.48 6.53
N GLY A 59 44.06 27.93 6.77
CA GLY A 59 44.27 26.48 6.81
C GLY A 59 44.34 25.78 5.44
N SER A 60 44.29 24.44 5.47
CA SER A 60 44.55 23.58 4.30
C SER A 60 43.29 23.12 3.58
N PRO A 61 43.19 23.35 2.25
CA PRO A 61 42.08 22.85 1.44
C PRO A 61 41.87 21.34 1.53
N ARG A 62 42.96 20.57 1.55
CA ARG A 62 42.95 19.10 1.64
C ARG A 62 42.35 18.64 2.96
N LYS A 63 42.84 19.17 4.09
CA LYS A 63 42.36 18.79 5.43
C LYS A 63 40.89 19.15 5.63
N ALA A 64 40.48 20.32 5.16
CA ALA A 64 39.10 20.76 5.25
C ALA A 64 38.14 19.93 4.37
N ALA A 65 38.57 19.61 3.15
CA ALA A 65 37.83 18.69 2.27
C ALA A 65 37.68 17.31 2.91
N ALA A 66 38.74 16.77 3.51
CA ALA A 66 38.71 15.49 4.21
C ALA A 66 37.76 15.51 5.43
N LEU A 67 37.81 16.54 6.28
CA LEU A 67 36.90 16.68 7.43
C LEU A 67 35.43 16.83 6.98
N SER A 68 35.17 17.56 5.89
CA SER A 68 33.84 17.68 5.30
C SER A 68 33.35 16.32 4.78
N ALA A 69 34.21 15.58 4.09
CA ALA A 69 33.89 14.25 3.57
C ALA A 69 33.67 13.22 4.69
N LEU A 70 34.40 13.29 5.81
CA LEU A 70 34.14 12.44 6.98
C LEU A 70 32.75 12.71 7.58
N ALA A 71 32.32 13.96 7.67
CA ALA A 71 30.95 14.27 8.10
C ALA A 71 29.90 13.70 7.13
N ILE A 72 30.19 13.68 5.83
CA ILE A 72 29.33 13.04 4.82
C ILE A 72 29.34 11.51 4.97
N ALA A 73 30.49 10.90 5.26
CA ALA A 73 30.60 9.46 5.52
C ALA A 73 29.71 9.03 6.71
N LEU A 74 29.64 9.85 7.76
CA LEU A 74 28.82 9.61 8.95
C LEU A 74 27.30 9.67 8.69
N ILE A 75 26.86 10.25 7.57
CA ILE A 75 25.45 10.18 7.15
C ILE A 75 25.08 8.75 6.74
N GLY A 76 26.03 8.03 6.13
CA GLY A 76 25.83 6.68 5.63
C GLY A 76 25.14 6.59 4.27
N GLY A 77 24.97 5.35 3.81
CA GLY A 77 24.36 4.99 2.52
C GLY A 77 22.98 4.33 2.64
N ALA A 78 22.38 4.29 3.84
CA ALA A 78 21.07 3.66 4.08
C ALA A 78 19.99 4.23 3.15
N ASN A 79 20.04 5.54 2.88
CA ASN A 79 19.35 6.16 1.77
C ASN A 79 20.31 7.11 1.04
N ALA A 80 20.91 6.65 -0.06
CA ALA A 80 21.85 7.45 -0.84
C ALA A 80 21.26 8.79 -1.31
N ALA A 81 19.96 8.86 -1.60
CA ALA A 81 19.29 10.09 -2.03
C ALA A 81 19.27 11.16 -0.92
N ILE A 82 19.22 10.78 0.37
CA ILE A 82 19.36 11.72 1.49
C ILE A 82 20.76 12.34 1.51
N THR A 83 21.79 11.51 1.34
CA THR A 83 23.18 11.97 1.30
C THR A 83 23.42 12.87 0.09
N LEU A 84 22.93 12.50 -1.09
CA LEU A 84 23.05 13.29 -2.31
C LEU A 84 22.27 14.61 -2.24
N ALA A 85 21.07 14.63 -1.61
CA ALA A 85 20.23 15.81 -1.54
C ALA A 85 20.87 16.98 -0.79
N ILE A 86 21.82 16.73 0.10
CA ILE A 86 22.52 17.78 0.86
C ILE A 86 23.83 18.26 0.22
N LEU A 87 24.43 17.49 -0.70
CA LEU A 87 25.67 17.84 -1.39
C LEU A 87 25.63 19.17 -2.15
N PRO A 88 24.49 19.62 -2.71
CA PRO A 88 24.39 20.95 -3.29
C PRO A 88 24.80 22.07 -2.33
N VAL A 89 24.62 21.94 -1.02
CA VAL A 89 24.93 23.01 -0.06
C VAL A 89 26.45 23.29 0.03
N PRO A 90 27.33 22.31 0.32
CA PRO A 90 28.78 22.50 0.20
C PRO A 90 29.24 23.01 -1.16
N VAL A 91 28.66 22.50 -2.25
CA VAL A 91 29.00 22.92 -3.62
C VAL A 91 28.64 24.38 -3.84
N LEU A 92 27.41 24.80 -3.51
CA LEU A 92 26.94 26.18 -3.63
C LEU A 92 27.79 27.13 -2.77
N TYR A 93 28.23 26.70 -1.58
CA TYR A 93 29.14 27.49 -0.75
C TYR A 93 30.45 27.80 -1.48
N LEU A 94 31.07 26.78 -2.09
CA LEU A 94 32.31 26.95 -2.83
C LEU A 94 32.10 27.70 -4.16
N LEU A 95 30.96 27.50 -4.84
CA LEU A 95 30.65 28.16 -6.12
C LEU A 95 30.37 29.66 -5.96
N THR A 96 29.84 30.06 -4.80
CA THR A 96 29.60 31.48 -4.45
C THR A 96 30.87 32.21 -3.99
N ARG A 97 32.02 31.54 -3.84
CA ARG A 97 33.32 32.20 -3.61
C ARG A 97 33.93 32.73 -4.90
N ALA A 98 34.75 33.77 -4.80
CA ALA A 98 35.52 34.30 -5.92
C ALA A 98 36.34 33.20 -6.63
N ARG A 99 36.46 33.29 -7.96
CA ARG A 99 37.25 32.34 -8.75
C ARG A 99 38.73 32.51 -8.40
N GLY A 100 39.45 31.40 -8.23
CA GLY A 100 40.87 31.43 -7.88
C GLY A 100 41.43 30.04 -7.57
N PRO A 101 42.76 29.93 -7.40
CA PRO A 101 43.44 28.65 -7.20
C PRO A 101 43.01 27.95 -5.90
N ARG A 102 42.74 28.72 -4.82
CA ARG A 102 42.25 28.16 -3.55
C ARG A 102 40.87 27.53 -3.69
N ARG A 103 39.93 28.18 -4.38
CA ARG A 103 38.59 27.62 -4.68
C ARG A 103 38.70 26.37 -5.54
N ALA A 104 39.52 26.39 -6.59
CA ALA A 104 39.74 25.23 -7.44
C ALA A 104 40.39 24.06 -6.69
N SER A 105 41.28 24.34 -5.74
CA SER A 105 41.88 23.32 -4.87
C SER A 105 40.85 22.72 -3.92
N LEU A 106 40.04 23.55 -3.25
CA LEU A 106 38.95 23.08 -2.39
C LEU A 106 37.96 22.20 -3.14
N LEU A 107 37.49 22.63 -4.32
CA LEU A 107 36.57 21.85 -5.14
C LEU A 107 37.19 20.50 -5.54
N ARG A 108 38.42 20.49 -6.05
CA ARG A 108 39.11 19.25 -6.45
C ARG A 108 39.27 18.27 -5.30
N TRP A 109 39.82 18.72 -4.17
CA TRP A 109 39.99 17.86 -3.00
C TRP A 109 38.66 17.41 -2.43
N TRP A 110 37.64 18.28 -2.44
CA TRP A 110 36.33 17.93 -1.89
C TRP A 110 35.64 16.86 -2.74
N PHE A 111 35.58 17.01 -4.07
CA PHE A 111 34.99 15.97 -4.93
C PHE A 111 35.74 14.63 -4.79
N LEU A 112 37.07 14.66 -4.71
CA LEU A 112 37.88 13.46 -4.49
C LEU A 112 37.58 12.81 -3.13
N CYS A 113 37.59 13.59 -2.04
CA CYS A 113 37.37 13.07 -0.69
C CYS A 113 35.94 12.56 -0.52
N VAL A 114 34.93 13.24 -1.06
CA VAL A 114 33.53 12.78 -1.00
C VAL A 114 33.37 11.47 -1.76
N ALA A 115 33.89 11.37 -2.99
CA ALA A 115 33.85 10.13 -3.76
C ALA A 115 34.53 8.97 -3.00
N PHE A 116 35.68 9.23 -2.37
CA PHE A 116 36.40 8.24 -1.56
C PHE A 116 35.66 7.84 -0.28
N ALA A 117 34.99 8.80 0.35
CA ALA A 117 34.23 8.60 1.59
C ALA A 117 32.92 7.82 1.38
N THR A 118 32.37 7.85 0.16
CA THR A 118 31.10 7.17 -0.19
C THR A 118 31.29 5.91 -1.02
N LEU A 119 32.53 5.58 -1.41
CA LEU A 119 32.82 4.51 -2.37
C LEU A 119 32.30 3.15 -1.92
N SER A 120 32.39 2.84 -0.62
CA SER A 120 32.00 1.55 -0.04
C SER A 120 30.55 1.17 -0.34
N TRP A 121 29.62 2.12 -0.27
CA TRP A 121 28.22 1.90 -0.58
C TRP A 121 27.83 2.29 -2.01
N THR A 122 28.60 3.16 -2.69
CA THR A 122 28.31 3.54 -4.09
C THR A 122 28.46 2.34 -5.04
N VAL A 123 29.47 1.48 -4.81
CA VAL A 123 29.63 0.24 -5.57
C VAL A 123 28.45 -0.71 -5.31
N GLY A 124 28.06 -0.89 -4.05
CA GLY A 124 26.89 -1.69 -3.69
C GLY A 124 25.61 -1.18 -4.35
N LEU A 125 25.40 0.13 -4.38
CA LEU A 125 24.25 0.77 -5.04
C LEU A 125 24.24 0.51 -6.56
N ALA A 126 25.40 0.60 -7.23
CA ALA A 126 25.50 0.32 -8.67
C ALA A 126 25.20 -1.16 -8.98
N LEU A 127 25.65 -2.08 -8.12
CA LEU A 127 25.33 -3.50 -8.24
C LEU A 127 23.83 -3.74 -7.98
N PHE A 128 23.26 -3.13 -6.94
CA PHE A 128 21.83 -3.25 -6.65
C PHE A 128 20.96 -2.68 -7.78
N ALA A 129 21.36 -1.57 -8.40
CA ALA A 129 20.64 -1.02 -9.56
C ALA A 129 20.61 -1.95 -10.78
N LYS A 130 21.60 -2.85 -10.91
CA LYS A 130 21.71 -3.80 -12.03
C LYS A 130 21.13 -5.18 -11.71
N TYR A 131 21.32 -5.67 -10.49
CA TYR A 131 21.00 -7.04 -10.07
C TYR A 131 19.87 -7.12 -9.03
N GLY A 132 19.51 -6.01 -8.39
CA GLY A 132 18.39 -5.93 -7.46
C GLY A 132 17.06 -5.62 -8.18
N PRO A 133 15.92 -5.94 -7.56
CA PRO A 133 14.61 -5.57 -8.10
C PRO A 133 14.40 -4.06 -8.03
N ASN A 134 13.69 -3.49 -9.01
CA ASN A 134 13.33 -2.08 -9.00
C ASN A 134 12.12 -1.82 -8.08
N VAL A 135 12.39 -1.64 -6.79
CA VAL A 135 11.36 -1.47 -5.77
C VAL A 135 10.70 -0.09 -5.80
N LEU A 136 11.31 0.94 -6.42
CA LEU A 136 10.78 2.31 -6.45
C LEU A 136 9.43 2.43 -7.19
N GLN A 137 9.06 1.38 -7.93
CA GLN A 137 7.81 1.27 -8.66
C GLN A 137 6.64 0.86 -7.75
N TYR A 138 6.93 0.33 -6.55
CA TYR A 138 5.95 -0.25 -5.62
C TYR A 138 5.84 0.49 -4.29
N THR A 139 6.46 1.68 -4.15
CA THR A 139 6.49 2.40 -2.86
C THR A 139 5.58 3.62 -2.82
N GLU A 140 5.84 4.64 -3.64
CA GLU A 140 5.16 5.93 -3.58
C GLU A 140 4.87 6.46 -4.99
N SER A 141 3.71 7.10 -5.23
CA SER A 141 3.44 7.82 -6.49
C SER A 141 3.99 9.25 -6.43
N VAL A 142 4.36 9.83 -7.58
CA VAL A 142 4.75 11.25 -7.63
C VAL A 142 3.63 12.15 -7.12
N GLU A 143 2.39 11.84 -7.48
CA GLU A 143 1.22 12.59 -7.02
C GLU A 143 1.15 12.67 -5.49
N ALA A 144 1.35 11.54 -4.81
CA ALA A 144 1.35 11.49 -3.36
C ALA A 144 2.54 12.26 -2.75
N THR A 145 3.74 12.16 -3.32
CA THR A 145 4.92 12.81 -2.74
C THR A 145 4.96 14.33 -2.93
N VAL A 146 4.35 14.85 -4.00
CA VAL A 146 4.37 16.27 -4.34
C VAL A 146 3.08 17.01 -3.97
N GLY A 147 1.97 16.30 -3.73
CA GLY A 147 0.73 16.92 -3.31
C GLY A 147 0.86 17.91 -2.12
N PRO A 148 1.61 17.61 -1.04
CA PRO A 148 1.73 18.51 0.10
C PRO A 148 2.76 19.65 -0.08
N THR A 149 3.37 19.81 -1.26
CA THR A 149 4.54 20.68 -1.45
C THR A 149 4.20 22.11 -1.85
N ASN A 150 2.99 22.58 -1.55
CA ASN A 150 2.62 23.99 -1.75
C ASN A 150 3.63 24.94 -1.05
N ILE A 151 3.69 26.20 -1.52
CA ILE A 151 4.71 27.15 -1.07
C ILE A 151 4.68 27.39 0.45
N PHE A 152 3.52 27.36 1.09
CA PHE A 152 3.41 27.54 2.55
C PHE A 152 4.05 26.36 3.32
N GLU A 153 3.69 25.13 2.96
CA GLU A 153 4.22 23.91 3.58
C GLU A 153 5.72 23.73 3.31
N THR A 154 6.15 24.05 2.08
CA THR A 154 7.56 24.07 1.66
C THR A 154 8.38 25.04 2.51
N LEU A 155 7.89 26.26 2.77
CA LEU A 155 8.61 27.23 3.61
C LEU A 155 8.62 26.85 5.09
N ARG A 156 7.55 26.20 5.57
CA ARG A 156 7.37 25.80 6.97
C ARG A 156 8.22 24.60 7.39
N GLY A 157 8.63 23.75 6.44
CA GLY A 157 9.37 22.52 6.74
C GLY A 157 8.54 21.25 6.64
N THR A 158 7.25 21.36 6.33
CA THR A 158 6.24 20.33 6.52
C THR A 158 5.76 19.76 5.19
N ALA A 159 6.57 19.77 4.14
CA ALA A 159 6.20 19.25 2.81
C ALA A 159 6.29 17.72 2.67
N ASP A 160 6.55 17.01 3.77
CA ASP A 160 6.60 15.55 3.80
C ASP A 160 5.18 14.95 3.80
N TRP A 161 4.86 14.11 2.81
CA TRP A 161 3.54 13.50 2.66
C TRP A 161 3.27 12.45 3.74
N ILE A 162 4.29 11.71 4.18
CA ILE A 162 4.14 10.69 5.24
C ILE A 162 3.71 11.34 6.56
N ALA A 163 4.08 12.61 6.78
CA ALA A 163 3.68 13.36 7.96
C ALA A 163 2.17 13.73 7.99
N ARG A 164 1.39 13.37 6.95
CA ARG A 164 -0.07 13.56 6.89
C ARG A 164 -0.86 12.27 7.02
N LEU A 165 -0.21 11.12 6.89
CA LEU A 165 -0.87 9.83 7.09
C LEU A 165 -1.45 9.78 8.51
N PRO A 166 -2.58 9.07 8.72
CA PRO A 166 -3.31 9.04 9.98
C PRO A 166 -2.38 8.87 11.19
N SER A 167 -2.75 9.48 12.33
CA SER A 167 -1.85 9.66 13.48
C SER A 167 -1.15 8.39 13.99
N LEU A 168 -1.67 7.20 13.66
CA LEU A 168 -1.04 5.91 13.93
C LEU A 168 0.30 5.74 13.21
N ALA A 169 0.51 6.31 12.02
CA ALA A 169 1.68 6.06 11.18
C ALA A 169 2.87 7.02 11.41
N ASN A 170 2.62 8.28 11.76
CA ASN A 170 3.69 9.24 12.10
C ASN A 170 3.13 10.33 13.03
N PRO A 171 2.98 10.05 14.33
CA PRO A 171 2.32 10.99 15.25
C PRO A 171 3.03 12.34 15.34
N ALA A 172 4.37 12.35 15.27
CA ALA A 172 5.16 13.59 15.31
C ALA A 172 4.93 14.43 14.06
N GLY A 173 5.04 13.81 12.89
CA GLY A 173 4.73 14.44 11.61
C GLY A 173 3.31 14.98 11.57
N PHE A 174 2.33 14.14 11.94
CA PHE A 174 0.90 14.48 11.99
C PHE A 174 0.63 15.66 12.93
N ALA A 175 1.27 15.69 14.09
CA ALA A 175 1.14 16.81 15.02
C ALA A 175 1.67 18.12 14.41
N LEU A 176 2.84 18.08 13.78
CA LEU A 176 3.47 19.24 13.15
C LEU A 176 2.68 19.76 11.93
N THR A 177 2.02 18.86 11.19
CA THR A 177 1.26 19.21 9.99
C THR A 177 -0.16 19.71 10.31
N LEU A 178 -0.84 19.09 11.28
CA LEU A 178 -2.29 19.23 11.47
C LEU A 178 -2.74 19.89 12.77
N ARG A 179 -1.90 19.99 13.81
CA ARG A 179 -2.30 20.60 15.10
C ARG A 179 -2.10 22.11 15.05
N SER A 180 -3.11 22.87 15.51
CA SER A 180 -3.14 24.33 15.40
C SER A 180 -1.95 25.03 16.06
N GLY A 181 -1.54 24.59 17.26
CA GLY A 181 -0.38 25.16 17.96
C GLY A 181 0.92 25.01 17.15
N PRO A 182 1.34 23.78 16.82
CA PRO A 182 2.51 23.54 15.96
C PRO A 182 2.47 24.26 14.62
N ILE A 183 1.31 24.37 13.96
CA ILE A 183 1.17 25.11 12.69
C ILE A 183 1.59 26.58 12.88
N VAL A 184 1.00 27.27 13.86
CA VAL A 184 1.31 28.68 14.12
C VAL A 184 2.77 28.85 14.54
N ALA A 185 3.27 27.99 15.43
CA ALA A 185 4.63 28.09 15.91
C ALA A 185 5.68 27.87 14.81
N THR A 186 5.52 26.83 13.99
CA THR A 186 6.40 26.55 12.85
C THR A 186 6.31 27.63 11.78
N ALA A 187 5.13 28.21 11.55
CA ALA A 187 4.96 29.37 10.67
C ALA A 187 5.69 30.62 11.20
N ILE A 188 5.63 30.91 12.50
CA ILE A 188 6.36 32.03 13.13
C ILE A 188 7.88 31.81 13.05
N VAL A 189 8.37 30.58 13.26
CA VAL A 189 9.80 30.26 13.12
C VAL A 189 10.26 30.47 11.67
N ALA A 190 9.49 29.97 10.70
CA ALA A 190 9.76 30.21 9.29
C ALA A 190 9.70 31.70 8.94
N ALA A 191 8.70 32.43 9.44
CA ALA A 191 8.54 33.87 9.28
C ALA A 191 9.76 34.64 9.79
N ALA A 192 10.26 34.31 10.99
CA ALA A 192 11.46 34.88 11.56
C ALA A 192 12.71 34.59 10.71
N GLY A 193 12.83 33.36 10.20
CA GLY A 193 13.90 32.96 9.29
C GLY A 193 13.89 33.78 8.00
N ILE A 194 12.76 33.83 7.31
CA ILE A 194 12.59 34.56 6.03
C ILE A 194 12.83 36.07 6.25
N ALA A 195 12.27 36.64 7.32
CA ALA A 195 12.50 38.05 7.67
C ALA A 195 13.97 38.35 7.93
N GLY A 196 14.70 37.44 8.58
CA GLY A 196 16.15 37.51 8.72
C GLY A 196 16.89 37.49 7.39
N LEU A 197 16.49 36.61 6.47
CA LEU A 197 17.03 36.52 5.10
C LEU A 197 16.78 37.79 4.28
N ALA A 198 15.66 38.48 4.52
CA ALA A 198 15.31 39.72 3.82
C ALA A 198 16.12 40.96 4.27
N ARG A 199 16.88 40.88 5.38
CA ARG A 199 17.64 42.02 5.91
C ARG A 199 18.91 42.33 5.09
N ARG A 200 19.30 43.61 5.10
CA ARG A 200 20.35 44.15 4.22
C ARG A 200 21.75 43.60 4.46
N ARG A 201 22.17 43.51 5.72
CA ARG A 201 23.56 43.25 6.13
C ARG A 201 23.79 41.79 6.55
N LEU A 202 22.94 40.86 6.11
CA LEU A 202 23.14 39.44 6.37
C LEU A 202 24.49 39.00 5.78
N PRO A 203 25.40 38.41 6.58
CA PRO A 203 26.61 37.79 6.09
C PRO A 203 26.31 36.56 5.20
N GLU A 204 27.16 36.26 4.22
CA GLU A 204 27.05 35.07 3.36
C GLU A 204 25.73 34.97 2.59
N ARG A 205 25.20 36.13 2.24
CA ARG A 205 23.84 36.29 1.76
C ARG A 205 23.57 35.63 0.41
N THR A 206 24.50 35.73 -0.54
CA THR A 206 24.31 35.10 -1.85
C THR A 206 24.19 33.59 -1.66
N PHE A 207 25.11 33.02 -0.88
CA PHE A 207 25.07 31.59 -0.52
C PHE A 207 23.76 31.17 0.16
N LEU A 208 23.34 31.86 1.22
CA LEU A 208 22.16 31.48 2.00
C LEU A 208 20.87 31.61 1.19
N ILE A 209 20.69 32.69 0.43
CA ILE A 209 19.46 32.85 -0.38
C ILE A 209 19.50 31.92 -1.59
N THR A 210 20.65 31.64 -2.20
CA THR A 210 20.74 30.64 -3.27
C THR A 210 20.44 29.23 -2.78
N CYS A 211 20.89 28.84 -1.57
CA CYS A 211 20.49 27.57 -0.97
C CYS A 211 18.99 27.52 -0.67
N PHE A 212 18.45 28.57 -0.06
CA PHE A 212 17.03 28.69 0.23
C PHE A 212 16.18 28.59 -1.04
N LEU A 213 16.58 29.30 -2.10
CA LEU A 213 15.94 29.24 -3.41
C LEU A 213 16.01 27.83 -4.00
N ALA A 214 17.19 27.21 -4.04
CA ALA A 214 17.35 25.86 -4.59
C ALA A 214 16.47 24.84 -3.85
N GLY A 215 16.42 24.94 -2.52
CA GLY A 215 15.54 24.11 -1.69
C GLY A 215 14.06 24.33 -2.03
N VAL A 216 13.58 25.58 -2.07
CA VAL A 216 12.17 25.90 -2.38
C VAL A 216 11.82 25.46 -3.81
N ALA A 217 12.71 25.66 -4.78
CA ALA A 217 12.47 25.29 -6.17
C ALA A 217 12.39 23.76 -6.37
N VAL A 218 13.20 22.98 -5.65
CA VAL A 218 13.16 21.52 -5.72
C VAL A 218 11.95 20.98 -4.94
N VAL A 219 11.76 21.38 -3.69
CA VAL A 219 10.64 20.86 -2.87
C VAL A 219 9.29 21.28 -3.45
N GLY A 220 9.11 22.56 -3.77
CA GLY A 220 7.85 23.10 -4.30
C GLY A 220 7.62 22.85 -5.79
N GLY A 221 8.60 22.31 -6.52
CA GLY A 221 8.54 22.18 -7.98
C GLY A 221 7.45 21.25 -8.50
N GLY A 222 6.97 20.30 -7.67
CA GLY A 222 5.92 19.35 -8.03
C GLY A 222 4.50 19.81 -7.71
N PHE A 223 4.33 20.95 -7.05
CA PHE A 223 3.02 21.51 -6.73
C PHE A 223 2.49 22.35 -7.91
N GLY A 224 1.33 21.97 -8.45
CA GLY A 224 0.68 22.65 -9.57
C GLY A 224 -0.38 23.67 -9.14
N GLY A 225 -1.08 24.26 -10.10
CA GLY A 225 -2.15 25.25 -9.86
C GLY A 225 -1.68 26.70 -9.87
N LEU A 226 -2.58 27.62 -9.51
CA LEU A 226 -2.40 29.06 -9.70
C LEU A 226 -1.14 29.64 -9.02
N PHE A 227 -0.82 29.16 -7.81
CA PHE A 227 0.37 29.55 -7.04
C PHE A 227 1.49 28.49 -7.07
N GLY A 228 1.41 27.52 -7.99
CA GLY A 228 2.36 26.44 -8.16
C GLY A 228 3.29 26.63 -9.36
N ASN A 229 4.10 25.62 -9.65
CA ASN A 229 5.00 25.61 -10.80
C ASN A 229 4.19 25.48 -12.12
N PRO A 230 4.33 26.41 -13.09
CA PRO A 230 3.64 26.28 -14.37
C PRO A 230 4.13 25.08 -15.21
N ALA A 231 5.32 24.55 -14.93
CA ALA A 231 5.89 23.36 -15.57
C ALA A 231 5.80 22.11 -14.68
N THR A 232 4.71 22.00 -13.89
CA THR A 232 4.53 20.90 -12.93
C THR A 232 4.51 19.53 -13.61
N SER A 233 3.86 19.37 -14.76
CA SER A 233 3.78 18.07 -15.44
C SER A 233 5.16 17.57 -15.90
N GLN A 234 6.02 18.46 -16.41
CA GLN A 234 7.38 18.14 -16.78
C GLN A 234 8.23 17.77 -15.56
N TYR A 235 8.07 18.51 -14.45
CA TYR A 235 8.77 18.20 -13.22
C TYR A 235 8.35 16.85 -12.63
N ARG A 236 7.04 16.56 -12.60
CA ARG A 236 6.50 15.26 -12.17
C ARG A 236 6.99 14.13 -13.06
N SER A 237 7.01 14.31 -14.38
CA SER A 237 7.56 13.33 -15.33
C SER A 237 9.05 13.02 -15.07
N LEU A 238 9.86 14.02 -14.72
CA LEU A 238 11.25 13.79 -14.31
C LEU A 238 11.34 12.95 -13.03
N LEU A 239 10.48 13.22 -12.03
CA LEU A 239 10.41 12.44 -10.79
C LEU A 239 9.83 11.04 -10.99
N ASP A 240 9.07 10.78 -12.05
CA ASP A 240 8.64 9.43 -12.42
C ASP A 240 9.68 8.67 -13.23
N GLY A 241 10.46 9.38 -14.04
CA GLY A 241 11.53 8.83 -14.86
C GLY A 241 12.91 8.89 -14.19
N VAL A 242 13.80 9.69 -14.77
CA VAL A 242 15.23 9.70 -14.45
C VAL A 242 15.59 10.18 -13.04
N LEU A 243 14.68 10.88 -12.35
CA LEU A 243 14.85 11.38 -10.99
C LEU A 243 14.00 10.63 -9.95
N ASN A 244 13.55 9.40 -10.25
CA ASN A 244 12.71 8.61 -9.34
C ASN A 244 13.28 8.42 -7.93
N ALA A 245 14.61 8.33 -7.77
CA ALA A 245 15.27 8.27 -6.46
C ALA A 245 14.99 9.52 -5.59
N PHE A 246 14.61 10.64 -6.20
CA PHE A 246 14.28 11.91 -5.57
C PHE A 246 12.77 12.24 -5.56
N ARG A 247 11.90 11.29 -5.95
CA ARG A 247 10.42 11.43 -5.91
C ARG A 247 9.92 12.00 -4.57
N ASN A 248 10.45 11.49 -3.47
CA ASN A 248 10.37 12.12 -2.16
C ASN A 248 11.25 13.40 -2.10
N VAL A 249 10.68 14.55 -2.47
CA VAL A 249 11.40 15.82 -2.57
C VAL A 249 11.75 16.46 -1.22
N TYR A 250 11.10 16.04 -0.13
CA TYR A 250 11.41 16.54 1.23
C TYR A 250 12.88 16.34 1.64
N LYS A 251 13.60 15.41 0.98
CA LYS A 251 15.04 15.18 1.21
C LYS A 251 15.87 16.46 1.06
N PHE A 252 15.39 17.42 0.27
CA PHE A 252 16.02 18.73 0.05
C PHE A 252 15.61 19.80 1.08
N GLN A 253 14.72 19.50 2.03
CA GLN A 253 14.22 20.46 3.02
C GLN A 253 15.34 21.07 3.89
N ALA A 254 16.46 20.37 4.04
CA ALA A 254 17.65 20.88 4.73
C ALA A 254 18.24 22.15 4.06
N LEU A 255 18.08 22.30 2.74
CA LEU A 255 18.47 23.50 1.98
C LEU A 255 17.63 24.72 2.35
N ILE A 256 16.43 24.51 2.89
CA ILE A 256 15.52 25.55 3.38
C ILE A 256 15.76 25.81 4.86
N ALA A 257 15.79 24.75 5.68
CA ALA A 257 15.90 24.84 7.13
C ALA A 257 17.21 25.51 7.58
N LEU A 258 18.34 25.24 6.91
CA LEU A 258 19.63 25.82 7.28
C LEU A 258 19.66 27.36 7.08
N PRO A 259 19.31 27.92 5.90
CA PRO A 259 19.16 29.35 5.73
C PRO A 259 18.15 30.00 6.68
N LEU A 260 16.99 29.37 6.91
CA LEU A 260 16.00 29.90 7.84
C LEU A 260 16.55 30.00 9.26
N ALA A 261 17.29 28.99 9.74
CA ALA A 261 17.95 29.05 11.04
C ALA A 261 18.98 30.20 11.12
N MET A 262 19.77 30.42 10.06
CA MET A 262 20.68 31.57 10.00
C MET A 262 19.92 32.91 10.01
N GLY A 263 18.79 32.97 9.30
CA GLY A 263 17.86 34.09 9.32
C GLY A 263 17.33 34.38 10.72
N VAL A 264 16.90 33.36 11.48
CA VAL A 264 16.45 33.49 12.87
C VAL A 264 17.56 34.08 13.75
N ALA A 265 18.79 33.55 13.66
CA ALA A 265 19.93 34.06 14.43
C ALA A 265 20.19 35.54 14.16
N TYR A 266 20.10 35.94 12.88
CA TYR A 266 20.36 37.29 12.41
C TYR A 266 19.23 38.27 12.74
N LEU A 267 17.97 37.84 12.60
CA LEU A 267 16.80 38.65 12.96
C LEU A 267 16.85 38.98 14.45
N LEU A 268 16.90 37.95 15.30
CA LEU A 268 16.92 38.11 16.75
C LEU A 268 18.07 39.01 17.20
N ALA A 269 19.27 38.81 16.66
CA ALA A 269 20.43 39.63 17.03
C ALA A 269 20.19 41.12 16.78
N GLY A 270 19.51 41.48 15.69
CA GLY A 270 19.18 42.89 15.44
C GLY A 270 17.89 43.36 16.11
N VAL A 271 16.98 42.49 16.55
CA VAL A 271 15.82 42.88 17.39
C VAL A 271 16.29 43.24 18.80
N PHE A 272 17.25 42.48 19.35
CA PHE A 272 17.89 42.80 20.64
C PHE A 272 18.70 44.11 20.62
N GLU A 273 19.04 44.63 19.43
CA GLU A 273 19.73 45.91 19.25
C GLU A 273 18.76 47.09 19.03
N ILE A 274 17.45 46.86 18.93
CA ILE A 274 16.47 47.96 18.85
C ILE A 274 16.47 48.70 20.19
N ASP A 275 16.60 50.03 20.17
CA ASP A 275 16.75 50.87 21.39
C ASP A 275 15.70 50.55 22.47
N LEU A 276 14.44 50.37 22.08
CA LEU A 276 13.33 50.02 22.99
C LEU A 276 13.54 48.68 23.71
N VAL A 277 14.12 47.68 23.03
CA VAL A 277 14.41 46.35 23.57
C VAL A 277 15.73 46.36 24.33
N ARG A 278 16.75 47.03 23.78
CA ARG A 278 18.08 47.14 24.37
C ARG A 278 18.06 47.89 25.71
N ALA A 279 17.29 48.98 25.80
CA ALA A 279 17.25 49.84 26.98
C ALA A 279 16.43 49.27 28.16
N ARG A 280 15.55 48.27 27.93
CA ARG A 280 14.62 47.77 28.94
C ARG A 280 14.79 46.28 29.17
N LYS A 281 15.26 45.89 30.36
CA LYS A 281 15.41 44.47 30.77
C LYS A 281 14.10 43.68 30.63
N LEU A 282 12.96 44.29 30.97
CA LEU A 282 11.64 43.67 30.83
C LEU A 282 11.31 43.31 29.38
N SER A 283 11.59 44.20 28.41
CA SER A 283 11.37 43.93 26.98
C SER A 283 12.23 42.76 26.48
N GLN A 284 13.47 42.64 26.96
CA GLN A 284 14.35 41.52 26.64
C GLN A 284 13.81 40.21 27.24
N GLN A 285 13.37 40.23 28.49
CA GLN A 285 12.78 39.07 29.15
C GLN A 285 11.50 38.61 28.42
N ILE A 286 10.62 39.52 28.05
CA ILE A 286 9.41 39.22 27.27
C ILE A 286 9.78 38.58 25.92
N LEU A 287 10.74 39.15 25.19
CA LEU A 287 11.18 38.59 23.91
C LEU A 287 11.78 37.18 24.08
N VAL A 288 12.60 36.97 25.11
CA VAL A 288 13.15 35.64 25.43
C VAL A 288 12.04 34.65 25.75
N VAL A 289 11.08 35.02 26.59
CA VAL A 289 9.92 34.17 26.94
C VAL A 289 9.09 33.85 25.69
N LEU A 290 8.85 34.82 24.81
CA LEU A 290 8.15 34.60 23.54
C LEU A 290 8.91 33.63 22.63
N VAL A 291 10.22 33.82 22.47
CA VAL A 291 11.06 32.91 21.66
C VAL A 291 11.05 31.50 22.24
N LEU A 292 11.22 31.36 23.56
CA LEU A 292 11.17 30.06 24.23
C LEU A 292 9.77 29.44 24.12
N GLY A 293 8.71 30.23 24.24
CA GLY A 293 7.33 29.77 24.09
C GLY A 293 7.00 29.31 22.68
N VAL A 294 7.47 30.02 21.65
CA VAL A 294 7.30 29.61 20.25
C VAL A 294 8.13 28.35 19.95
N LEU A 295 9.39 28.29 20.39
CA LEU A 295 10.22 27.11 20.21
C LEU A 295 9.68 25.92 20.99
N ALA A 296 9.08 26.15 22.15
CA ALA A 296 8.29 25.16 22.84
C ALA A 296 7.13 24.75 21.91
N VAL A 297 6.13 25.58 21.61
CA VAL A 297 5.00 25.10 20.78
C VAL A 297 5.41 24.44 19.43
N ALA A 298 6.54 24.83 18.82
CA ALA A 298 7.14 24.16 17.67
C ALA A 298 7.72 22.75 17.93
N SER A 299 8.33 22.48 19.10
CA SER A 299 8.80 21.14 19.48
C SER A 299 7.79 20.33 20.29
N TRP A 300 6.50 20.66 20.13
CA TRP A 300 5.35 19.95 20.70
C TRP A 300 5.48 18.42 20.75
N PRO A 301 5.97 17.73 19.70
CA PRO A 301 6.09 16.27 19.76
C PRO A 301 6.98 15.74 20.88
N LEU A 302 7.97 16.52 21.35
CA LEU A 302 8.95 16.09 22.35
C LEU A 302 8.33 15.87 23.74
N TRP A 303 7.55 16.81 24.27
CA TRP A 303 6.94 16.67 25.62
C TRP A 303 5.51 16.13 25.62
N ARG A 304 4.90 15.91 24.45
CA ARG A 304 3.60 15.25 24.35
C ARG A 304 3.70 13.74 24.11
N ASN A 305 4.91 13.19 24.23
CA ASN A 305 5.23 11.78 23.99
C ASN A 305 4.63 11.27 22.66
N SER A 306 4.71 12.10 21.62
CA SER A 306 4.17 11.78 20.30
C SER A 306 5.28 11.60 19.26
N LEU A 307 6.49 11.27 19.72
CA LEU A 307 7.61 10.93 18.85
C LEU A 307 7.49 9.50 18.31
N THR A 308 7.01 8.56 19.14
CA THR A 308 6.82 7.15 18.79
C THR A 308 5.35 6.87 18.50
N ARG A 309 5.06 5.82 17.71
CA ARG A 309 3.70 5.38 17.33
C ARG A 309 2.84 4.85 18.50
N GLY A 310 3.39 4.76 19.70
CA GLY A 310 2.74 4.22 20.89
C GLY A 310 3.75 3.97 22.01
N PRO A 311 3.33 3.31 23.10
CA PRO A 311 4.29 2.70 24.01
C PRO A 311 5.16 1.73 23.20
N GLY A 312 6.47 1.85 23.34
CA GLY A 312 7.40 0.87 22.77
C GLY A 312 7.26 -0.47 23.47
N VAL A 313 8.16 -1.40 23.13
CA VAL A 313 8.21 -2.72 23.74
C VAL A 313 9.45 -2.80 24.62
N ASP A 314 9.30 -3.28 25.86
CA ASP A 314 10.43 -3.48 26.78
C ASP A 314 11.30 -4.67 26.37
N ALA A 315 10.68 -5.79 25.98
CA ALA A 315 11.33 -6.96 25.41
C ALA A 315 10.36 -7.77 24.53
N VAL A 316 10.90 -8.46 23.51
CA VAL A 316 10.15 -9.47 22.75
C VAL A 316 9.72 -10.60 23.70
N PRO A 317 8.49 -11.16 23.60
CA PRO A 317 8.04 -12.26 24.45
C PRO A 317 8.93 -13.52 24.36
N SER A 318 8.91 -14.36 25.40
CA SER A 318 9.68 -15.62 25.40
C SER A 318 9.21 -16.60 24.33
N ALA A 319 7.89 -16.64 24.07
CA ALA A 319 7.30 -17.50 23.04
C ALA A 319 7.95 -17.30 21.66
N TRP A 320 8.22 -16.05 21.27
CA TRP A 320 8.92 -15.73 20.02
C TRP A 320 10.39 -16.15 20.03
N ARG A 321 11.09 -15.99 21.15
CA ARG A 321 12.48 -16.46 21.27
C ARG A 321 12.57 -17.98 21.18
N GLU A 322 11.68 -18.69 21.86
CA GLU A 322 11.59 -20.15 21.85
C GLU A 322 11.22 -20.67 20.45
N ALA A 323 10.26 -20.03 19.77
CA ALA A 323 9.91 -20.36 18.39
C ALA A 323 11.09 -20.14 17.43
N ASN A 324 11.79 -19.02 17.53
CA ASN A 324 12.96 -18.73 16.68
C ASN A 324 14.08 -19.74 16.93
N GLN A 325 14.37 -20.08 18.18
CA GLN A 325 15.36 -21.09 18.52
C GLN A 325 14.98 -22.46 17.92
N TRP A 326 13.72 -22.86 18.10
CA TRP A 326 13.21 -24.11 17.53
C TRP A 326 13.36 -24.14 16.01
N LEU A 327 13.03 -23.05 15.33
CA LEU A 327 13.19 -22.94 13.87
C LEU A 327 14.67 -23.03 13.47
N ALA A 328 15.57 -22.33 14.15
CA ALA A 328 17.01 -22.38 13.86
C ALA A 328 17.60 -23.81 14.01
N GLU A 329 17.04 -24.63 14.91
CA GLU A 329 17.44 -26.02 15.13
C GLU A 329 16.78 -27.02 14.16
N ASN A 330 15.57 -26.72 13.65
CA ASN A 330 14.74 -27.69 12.92
C ASN A 330 14.48 -27.33 11.44
N SER A 331 14.80 -26.11 10.99
CA SER A 331 14.57 -25.68 9.60
C SER A 331 15.77 -25.93 8.71
N GLU A 332 15.64 -26.90 7.79
CA GLU A 332 16.63 -27.15 6.73
C GLU A 332 16.37 -26.33 5.45
N ALA A 333 15.17 -25.73 5.34
CA ALA A 333 14.76 -24.89 4.23
C ALA A 333 14.09 -23.60 4.72
N ARG A 334 13.26 -22.94 3.89
CA ARG A 334 12.64 -21.68 4.28
C ARG A 334 11.46 -21.84 5.22
N VAL A 335 11.13 -20.74 5.88
CA VAL A 335 9.96 -20.56 6.72
C VAL A 335 9.11 -19.43 6.15
N ILE A 336 7.78 -19.51 6.20
CA ILE A 336 6.88 -18.41 5.84
C ILE A 336 6.07 -17.98 7.05
N VAL A 337 5.89 -16.68 7.25
CA VAL A 337 5.04 -16.13 8.33
C VAL A 337 3.70 -15.68 7.72
N LEU A 338 2.57 -16.16 8.27
CA LEU A 338 1.21 -15.88 7.79
C LEU A 338 0.25 -15.68 9.00
N PRO A 339 -0.75 -14.78 8.93
CA PRO A 339 -1.06 -13.88 7.83
C PRO A 339 -0.19 -12.62 7.84
N GLY A 340 0.11 -12.08 6.65
CA GLY A 340 0.89 -10.86 6.50
C GLY A 340 0.10 -9.59 6.83
N ILE A 341 0.60 -8.71 7.68
CA ILE A 341 0.08 -7.35 7.94
C ILE A 341 1.09 -6.26 7.51
N PRO A 342 0.63 -5.04 7.21
CA PRO A 342 1.50 -3.98 6.70
C PRO A 342 2.54 -3.49 7.72
N ASP A 343 2.19 -3.50 9.02
CA ASP A 343 3.03 -3.03 10.13
C ASP A 343 3.10 -4.13 11.19
N SER A 344 4.27 -4.47 11.74
CA SER A 344 4.41 -5.53 12.76
C SER A 344 3.89 -5.06 14.14
N GLU A 345 2.56 -5.07 14.30
CA GLU A 345 1.87 -4.71 15.54
C GLU A 345 1.25 -5.93 16.23
N PHE A 346 1.61 -6.10 17.50
CA PHE A 346 1.18 -7.20 18.35
C PHE A 346 0.42 -6.68 19.57
N ASP A 347 -0.21 -7.57 20.33
CA ASP A 347 -0.90 -7.22 21.57
C ASP A 347 0.02 -6.55 22.60
N TRP A 348 1.29 -6.97 22.61
CA TRP A 348 2.34 -6.48 23.50
C TRP A 348 3.06 -5.23 22.97
N GLY A 349 2.79 -4.80 21.74
CA GLY A 349 3.25 -3.53 21.20
C GLY A 349 3.70 -3.59 19.74
N PHE A 350 4.20 -2.45 19.28
CA PHE A 350 4.64 -2.26 17.89
C PHE A 350 6.14 -2.49 17.76
N THR A 351 6.56 -3.28 16.78
CA THR A 351 7.95 -3.41 16.33
C THR A 351 8.08 -3.07 14.85
N GLN A 352 9.20 -2.49 14.42
CA GLN A 352 9.37 -2.16 12.99
C GLN A 352 9.67 -3.41 12.14
N MET A 353 10.20 -4.45 12.75
CA MET A 353 10.55 -5.74 12.15
C MET A 353 9.76 -6.84 12.86
N LEU A 354 9.48 -7.94 12.17
CA LEU A 354 8.93 -9.13 12.83
C LEU A 354 9.98 -9.73 13.78
N PRO A 355 9.57 -10.35 14.90
CA PRO A 355 10.51 -10.99 15.82
C PRO A 355 11.42 -12.05 15.17
N ILE A 356 10.94 -12.75 14.13
CA ILE A 356 11.74 -13.73 13.39
C ILE A 356 12.93 -13.10 12.63
N GLU A 357 12.85 -11.81 12.27
CA GLU A 357 13.92 -11.11 11.55
C GLU A 357 15.15 -10.83 12.43
N LEU A 358 14.98 -10.91 13.75
CA LEU A 358 16.04 -10.63 14.71
C LEU A 358 16.99 -11.80 14.91
N GLU A 359 16.59 -13.02 14.53
CA GLU A 359 17.38 -14.23 14.71
C GLU A 359 18.23 -14.55 13.47
N PRO A 360 19.57 -14.63 13.59
CA PRO A 360 20.42 -15.05 12.50
C PRO A 360 20.25 -16.54 12.17
N GLY A 361 20.29 -16.89 10.89
CA GLY A 361 20.33 -18.29 10.43
C GLY A 361 18.98 -18.87 9.97
N ILE A 362 17.87 -18.20 10.27
CA ILE A 362 16.56 -18.57 9.73
C ILE A 362 16.37 -17.90 8.36
N THR A 363 16.05 -18.67 7.33
CA THR A 363 15.63 -18.10 6.04
C THR A 363 14.12 -18.01 6.01
N TRP A 364 13.58 -16.79 5.95
CA TRP A 364 12.15 -16.55 6.09
C TRP A 364 11.56 -15.80 4.89
N ALA A 365 10.23 -15.81 4.78
CA ALA A 365 9.46 -14.96 3.89
C ALA A 365 8.21 -14.44 4.62
N TYR A 366 7.78 -13.23 4.26
CA TYR A 366 6.59 -12.60 4.80
C TYR A 366 6.00 -11.63 3.79
N ARG A 367 4.67 -11.58 3.72
CA ARG A 367 3.97 -10.59 2.92
C ARG A 367 3.94 -9.26 3.66
N SER A 368 4.92 -8.40 3.40
CA SER A 368 4.99 -7.03 3.94
C SER A 368 4.33 -5.99 3.02
N GLN A 369 4.17 -4.77 3.51
CA GLN A 369 3.55 -3.65 2.79
C GLN A 369 4.23 -3.31 1.45
N ALA A 370 5.56 -3.39 1.38
CA ALA A 370 6.35 -3.04 0.21
C ALA A 370 7.27 -4.21 -0.20
N PRO A 371 7.02 -4.89 -1.34
CA PRO A 371 7.78 -6.07 -1.72
C PRO A 371 9.21 -5.70 -2.14
N LEU A 372 10.19 -6.11 -1.32
CA LEU A 372 11.61 -5.96 -1.65
C LEU A 372 12.10 -6.99 -2.68
N SER A 373 11.28 -7.96 -3.06
CA SER A 373 11.63 -9.10 -3.92
C SER A 373 11.07 -9.00 -5.35
N GLY A 374 10.35 -7.92 -5.69
CA GLY A 374 9.71 -7.72 -6.99
C GLY A 374 8.29 -8.30 -7.10
N LEU A 375 7.61 -8.01 -8.22
CA LEU A 375 6.20 -8.34 -8.43
C LEU A 375 5.91 -9.85 -8.52
N ASP A 376 6.84 -10.63 -9.09
CA ASP A 376 6.63 -12.07 -9.28
C ASP A 376 6.55 -12.80 -7.92
N VAL A 377 7.43 -12.44 -6.98
CA VAL A 377 7.42 -12.96 -5.61
C VAL A 377 6.24 -12.41 -4.82
N LEU A 378 5.87 -11.14 -5.04
CA LEU A 378 4.66 -10.57 -4.45
C LEU A 378 3.43 -11.39 -4.83
N ASN A 379 3.24 -11.70 -6.11
CA ASN A 379 2.10 -12.48 -6.60
C ASN A 379 2.09 -13.91 -6.02
N TYR A 380 3.27 -14.51 -5.81
CA TYR A 380 3.37 -15.79 -5.11
C TYR A 380 2.83 -15.68 -3.67
N LEU A 381 3.28 -14.68 -2.92
CA LEU A 381 2.86 -14.45 -1.53
C LEU A 381 1.38 -14.05 -1.44
N ASP A 382 0.89 -13.19 -2.34
CA ASP A 382 -0.53 -12.84 -2.42
C ASP A 382 -1.40 -14.09 -2.67
N GLY A 383 -0.94 -15.03 -3.50
CA GLY A 383 -1.65 -16.29 -3.72
C GLY A 383 -1.79 -17.13 -2.44
N VAL A 384 -0.75 -17.15 -1.58
CA VAL A 384 -0.79 -17.81 -0.27
C VAL A 384 -1.79 -17.13 0.67
N GLU A 385 -1.74 -15.80 0.77
CA GLU A 385 -2.65 -15.02 1.61
C GLU A 385 -4.11 -15.22 1.19
N ILE A 386 -4.41 -15.13 -0.11
CA ILE A 386 -5.76 -15.31 -0.67
C ILE A 386 -6.29 -16.72 -0.38
N ALA A 387 -5.44 -17.76 -0.44
CA ALA A 387 -5.85 -19.12 -0.10
C ALA A 387 -6.27 -19.23 1.38
N ILE A 388 -5.53 -18.63 2.29
CA ILE A 388 -5.86 -18.58 3.73
C ILE A 388 -7.14 -17.78 3.98
N GLU A 389 -7.28 -16.60 3.34
CA GLU A 389 -8.47 -15.74 3.47
C GLU A 389 -9.75 -16.43 2.99
N ARG A 390 -9.65 -17.29 1.97
CA ARG A 390 -10.75 -18.10 1.44
C ARG A 390 -11.04 -19.37 2.26
N GLY A 391 -10.37 -19.54 3.40
CA GLY A 391 -10.60 -20.65 4.32
C GLY A 391 -9.74 -21.88 4.08
N GLY A 392 -8.64 -21.76 3.33
CA GLY A 392 -7.69 -22.83 3.03
C GLY A 392 -7.83 -23.41 1.61
N ASP A 393 -6.77 -24.10 1.17
CA ASP A 393 -6.71 -24.80 -0.12
C ASP A 393 -5.85 -26.08 0.03
N PRO A 394 -6.38 -27.28 -0.30
CA PRO A 394 -5.60 -28.52 -0.26
C PRO A 394 -4.36 -28.55 -1.17
N ALA A 395 -4.28 -27.68 -2.18
CA ALA A 395 -3.09 -27.53 -3.03
C ALA A 395 -2.00 -26.66 -2.38
N LEU A 396 -2.31 -25.94 -1.29
CA LEU A 396 -1.42 -24.98 -0.65
C LEU A 396 -0.12 -25.60 -0.12
N PRO A 397 -0.10 -26.78 0.54
CA PRO A 397 1.14 -27.42 0.97
C PRO A 397 2.11 -27.69 -0.20
N MET A 398 1.59 -28.14 -1.35
CA MET A 398 2.40 -28.36 -2.55
C MET A 398 2.88 -27.03 -3.15
N PHE A 399 2.04 -26.00 -3.16
CA PHE A 399 2.43 -24.68 -3.62
C PHE A 399 3.55 -24.06 -2.75
N LEU A 400 3.48 -24.23 -1.43
CA LEU A 400 4.53 -23.82 -0.49
C LEU A 400 5.82 -24.65 -0.63
N SER A 401 5.73 -25.97 -0.83
CA SER A 401 6.92 -26.80 -0.99
C SER A 401 7.72 -26.47 -2.25
N ARG A 402 7.04 -26.08 -3.34
CA ARG A 402 7.68 -25.52 -4.55
C ARG A 402 8.41 -24.21 -4.27
N GLY A 403 7.86 -23.40 -3.36
CA GLY A 403 8.52 -22.23 -2.82
C GLY A 403 9.61 -22.54 -1.81
N GLY A 404 10.01 -23.81 -1.63
CA GLY A 404 11.09 -24.22 -0.74
C GLY A 404 10.82 -23.98 0.74
N PHE A 405 9.55 -23.85 1.12
CA PHE A 405 9.14 -23.71 2.51
C PHE A 405 9.03 -25.09 3.17
N SER A 406 9.60 -25.22 4.35
CA SER A 406 9.53 -26.39 5.24
C SER A 406 8.57 -26.17 6.41
N TYR A 407 8.34 -24.91 6.79
CA TYR A 407 7.43 -24.55 7.87
C TYR A 407 6.62 -23.27 7.56
N VAL A 408 5.44 -23.20 8.16
CA VAL A 408 4.61 -22.00 8.27
C VAL A 408 4.57 -21.58 9.74
N VAL A 409 4.88 -20.33 10.03
CA VAL A 409 4.72 -19.72 11.35
C VAL A 409 3.44 -18.89 11.35
N VAL A 410 2.57 -19.16 12.31
CA VAL A 410 1.31 -18.45 12.53
C VAL A 410 1.41 -17.61 13.80
N PRO A 411 1.58 -16.28 13.69
CA PRO A 411 1.53 -15.36 14.81
C PRO A 411 0.09 -15.16 15.25
N ASN A 412 -0.29 -15.80 16.36
CA ASN A 412 -1.63 -15.61 16.88
C ASN A 412 -1.72 -14.34 17.71
N ASP A 413 -0.62 -13.78 18.24
CA ASP A 413 -0.56 -12.57 19.07
C ASP A 413 -0.54 -11.23 18.28
N GLN A 414 -0.66 -11.32 16.96
CA GLN A 414 -0.67 -10.20 16.03
C GLN A 414 -2.03 -9.50 15.99
N ARG A 415 -2.05 -8.18 15.80
CA ARG A 415 -3.28 -7.39 15.63
C ARG A 415 -3.84 -7.46 14.20
N SER A 416 -4.10 -8.68 13.75
CA SER A 416 -4.52 -9.01 12.38
C SER A 416 -5.75 -8.23 11.91
N GLU A 417 -6.82 -8.22 12.72
CA GLU A 417 -8.10 -7.59 12.35
C GLU A 417 -8.01 -6.07 12.20
N LYS A 418 -7.13 -5.41 12.96
CA LYS A 418 -6.87 -3.97 12.84
C LYS A 418 -6.43 -3.59 11.42
N TYR A 419 -5.80 -4.52 10.71
CA TYR A 419 -5.29 -4.36 9.36
C TYR A 419 -6.04 -5.19 8.32
N GLY A 420 -7.26 -5.64 8.65
CA GLY A 420 -8.11 -6.41 7.74
C GLY A 420 -7.59 -7.82 7.44
N ALA A 421 -6.66 -8.38 8.22
CA ALA A 421 -6.26 -9.78 8.11
C ALA A 421 -7.26 -10.70 8.85
N PRO A 422 -7.40 -11.97 8.45
CA PRO A 422 -8.27 -12.91 9.16
C PRO A 422 -7.85 -13.05 10.64
N PRO A 423 -8.82 -13.20 11.56
CA PRO A 423 -8.50 -13.43 12.97
C PRO A 423 -7.81 -14.81 13.15
N PRO A 424 -7.01 -15.00 14.21
CA PRO A 424 -6.23 -16.21 14.45
C PRO A 424 -6.98 -17.53 14.27
N GLU A 425 -8.22 -17.63 14.77
CA GLU A 425 -9.04 -18.84 14.62
C GLU A 425 -9.40 -19.15 13.16
N THR A 426 -9.59 -18.12 12.32
CA THR A 426 -9.87 -18.31 10.89
C THR A 426 -8.62 -18.82 10.18
N VAL A 427 -7.45 -18.29 10.54
CA VAL A 427 -6.16 -18.78 10.01
C VAL A 427 -5.94 -20.24 10.40
N ARG A 428 -6.13 -20.60 11.68
CA ARG A 428 -6.00 -21.98 12.14
C ARG A 428 -6.94 -22.94 11.41
N ASN A 429 -8.20 -22.56 11.22
CA ASN A 429 -9.16 -23.36 10.45
C ASN A 429 -8.72 -23.54 8.99
N ALA A 430 -8.22 -22.47 8.36
CA ALA A 430 -7.69 -22.54 7.00
C ALA A 430 -6.45 -23.45 6.90
N MET A 431 -5.57 -23.42 7.91
CA MET A 431 -4.40 -24.31 7.98
C MET A 431 -4.83 -25.78 8.05
N ILE A 432 -5.80 -26.11 8.91
CA ILE A 432 -6.34 -27.47 9.06
C ILE A 432 -7.03 -27.91 7.75
N ALA A 433 -7.88 -27.04 7.17
CA ALA A 433 -8.60 -27.33 5.92
C ALA A 433 -7.66 -27.54 4.73
N SER A 434 -6.49 -26.90 4.74
CA SER A 434 -5.43 -27.09 3.74
C SER A 434 -4.59 -28.37 3.96
N GLY A 435 -4.80 -29.08 5.08
CA GLY A 435 -4.08 -30.31 5.42
C GLY A 435 -2.74 -30.10 6.12
N PHE A 436 -2.47 -28.91 6.69
CA PHE A 436 -1.26 -28.68 7.48
C PHE A 436 -1.31 -29.36 8.84
N GLN A 437 -0.14 -29.77 9.34
CA GLN A 437 0.02 -30.36 10.66
C GLN A 437 0.76 -29.41 11.59
N LEU A 438 0.17 -29.12 12.76
CA LEU A 438 0.82 -28.38 13.83
C LEU A 438 1.95 -29.24 14.43
N VAL A 439 3.17 -28.73 14.46
CA VAL A 439 4.36 -29.45 14.96
C VAL A 439 4.99 -28.80 16.19
N ALA A 440 4.76 -27.51 16.41
CA ALA A 440 5.19 -26.81 17.62
C ALA A 440 4.26 -25.63 17.93
N GLY A 441 4.16 -25.25 19.21
CA GLY A 441 3.41 -24.09 19.67
C GLY A 441 4.03 -23.51 20.95
N PHE A 442 4.10 -22.18 21.05
CA PHE A 442 4.81 -21.47 22.12
C PHE A 442 3.97 -20.35 22.74
N GLY A 443 4.02 -20.24 24.06
CA GLY A 443 3.24 -19.28 24.85
C GLY A 443 1.73 -19.60 24.89
N GLU A 444 1.02 -19.03 25.85
CA GLU A 444 -0.45 -19.11 25.93
C GLU A 444 -1.08 -17.79 25.47
N ARG A 445 -2.12 -17.87 24.63
CA ARG A 445 -2.98 -16.72 24.28
C ARG A 445 -4.44 -17.05 24.58
N LYS A 446 -5.04 -16.32 25.52
CA LYS A 446 -6.48 -16.33 25.75
C LYS A 446 -7.13 -15.38 24.74
N TYR A 447 -7.59 -15.91 23.62
CA TYR A 447 -8.24 -15.14 22.57
C TYR A 447 -9.36 -15.96 21.91
N GLY A 448 -10.56 -15.39 21.81
CA GLY A 448 -11.69 -16.02 21.15
C GLY A 448 -12.03 -17.41 21.73
N PHE A 449 -12.43 -18.34 20.85
CA PHE A 449 -12.84 -19.70 21.21
C PHE A 449 -11.66 -20.68 21.08
N GLY A 450 -10.84 -20.83 22.12
CA GLY A 450 -9.88 -21.94 22.23
C GLY A 450 -8.57 -21.64 22.96
N ASN A 451 -7.80 -22.70 23.21
CA ASN A 451 -6.43 -22.62 23.72
C ASN A 451 -5.44 -22.42 22.56
N LEU A 452 -5.31 -21.18 22.09
CA LEU A 452 -4.30 -20.81 21.09
C LEU A 452 -2.94 -20.59 21.76
N GLN A 453 -1.86 -21.01 21.09
CA GLN A 453 -0.52 -20.56 21.46
C GLN A 453 -0.22 -19.20 20.85
N GLN A 454 0.69 -18.41 21.43
CA GLN A 454 1.06 -17.10 20.85
C GLN A 454 1.70 -17.26 19.47
N VAL A 455 2.53 -18.29 19.31
CA VAL A 455 3.16 -18.66 18.04
C VAL A 455 2.91 -20.14 17.78
N GLU A 456 2.31 -20.47 16.64
CA GLU A 456 2.13 -21.85 16.17
C GLU A 456 2.98 -22.11 14.93
N ILE A 457 3.52 -23.33 14.80
CA ILE A 457 4.37 -23.72 13.67
C ILE A 457 3.80 -24.99 13.02
N TYR A 458 3.56 -24.91 11.72
CA TYR A 458 3.00 -25.97 10.89
C TYR A 458 4.02 -26.50 9.89
N ALA A 459 4.06 -27.81 9.67
CA ALA A 459 4.98 -28.43 8.72
C ALA A 459 4.49 -28.34 7.27
N VAL A 460 5.42 -28.07 6.34
CA VAL A 460 5.19 -28.10 4.89
C VAL A 460 5.93 -29.31 4.30
N PRO A 461 5.22 -30.39 3.96
CA PRO A 461 5.84 -31.60 3.42
C PRO A 461 6.56 -31.34 2.08
N GLY A 462 7.78 -31.89 1.94
CA GLY A 462 8.55 -31.81 0.70
C GLY A 462 9.26 -30.48 0.45
N GLY A 463 9.29 -29.58 1.43
CA GLY A 463 10.09 -28.36 1.39
C GLY A 463 11.59 -28.65 1.27
N SER A 464 12.26 -28.00 0.33
CA SER A 464 13.71 -28.09 0.12
C SER A 464 14.25 -26.78 -0.48
N VAL A 465 15.54 -26.49 -0.31
CA VAL A 465 16.20 -25.34 -0.96
C VAL A 465 16.43 -25.54 -2.46
N ALA A 466 16.47 -26.79 -2.93
CA ALA A 466 16.59 -27.12 -4.35
C ALA A 466 15.86 -28.44 -4.71
N THR A 467 15.46 -28.55 -5.97
CA THR A 467 14.74 -29.71 -6.49
C THR A 467 15.14 -29.96 -7.94
N THR A 468 15.08 -31.21 -8.39
CA THR A 468 15.29 -31.58 -9.79
C THR A 468 13.97 -31.88 -10.48
N TYR A 469 13.89 -31.55 -11.76
CA TYR A 469 12.80 -31.95 -12.64
C TYR A 469 13.36 -32.55 -13.93
N GLN A 470 12.56 -33.37 -14.62
CA GLN A 470 12.89 -33.75 -15.99
C GLN A 470 12.51 -32.65 -16.95
N GLU A 471 13.34 -32.38 -17.96
CA GLU A 471 13.08 -31.33 -18.95
C GLU A 471 11.78 -31.62 -19.71
N SER A 472 11.60 -32.87 -20.17
CA SER A 472 10.42 -33.32 -20.92
C SER A 472 9.09 -33.16 -20.17
N SER A 473 9.16 -32.97 -18.85
CA SER A 473 7.98 -32.74 -18.01
C SER A 473 7.51 -31.29 -17.97
N THR A 474 8.25 -30.37 -18.59
CA THR A 474 7.99 -28.93 -18.57
C THR A 474 6.69 -28.58 -19.29
N THR A 475 5.87 -27.77 -18.63
CA THR A 475 4.59 -27.29 -19.15
C THR A 475 4.65 -25.80 -19.45
N TRP A 476 3.96 -25.33 -20.50
CA TRP A 476 3.73 -23.90 -20.69
C TRP A 476 2.42 -23.50 -20.03
N LEU A 477 2.44 -22.41 -19.26
CA LEU A 477 1.28 -21.89 -18.55
C LEU A 477 0.98 -20.45 -18.99
N SER A 478 -0.19 -20.24 -19.58
CA SER A 478 -0.77 -18.91 -19.75
C SER A 478 -1.55 -18.56 -18.50
N GLY A 479 -1.00 -17.65 -17.69
CA GLY A 479 -1.50 -17.29 -16.38
C GLY A 479 -0.48 -16.46 -15.61
N ASP A 480 -0.68 -16.37 -14.30
CA ASP A 480 0.26 -15.75 -13.36
C ASP A 480 0.88 -16.82 -12.44
N VAL A 481 1.67 -16.39 -11.45
CA VAL A 481 2.35 -17.30 -10.53
C VAL A 481 1.34 -18.09 -9.67
N ALA A 482 0.29 -17.42 -9.18
CA ALA A 482 -0.74 -18.01 -8.31
C ALA A 482 -1.68 -18.96 -9.08
N SER A 483 -1.73 -18.89 -10.41
CA SER A 483 -2.58 -19.72 -11.26
C SER A 483 -2.36 -21.22 -11.04
N SER A 484 -1.19 -21.64 -10.57
CA SER A 484 -0.92 -23.05 -10.26
C SER A 484 -1.72 -23.60 -9.08
N LEU A 485 -2.20 -22.76 -8.14
CA LEU A 485 -3.16 -23.16 -7.09
C LEU A 485 -4.52 -23.56 -7.69
N SER A 486 -4.90 -22.91 -8.78
CA SER A 486 -6.18 -23.12 -9.47
C SER A 486 -6.16 -24.29 -10.45
N ILE A 487 -5.04 -25.01 -10.60
CA ILE A 487 -4.93 -26.16 -11.52
C ILE A 487 -5.07 -27.46 -10.73
N PRO A 488 -5.96 -28.39 -11.13
CA PRO A 488 -6.06 -29.70 -10.50
C PRO A 488 -4.72 -30.43 -10.48
N THR A 489 -4.39 -31.04 -9.35
CA THR A 489 -3.21 -31.90 -9.21
C THR A 489 -3.23 -33.09 -10.18
N THR A 490 -4.41 -33.55 -10.59
CA THR A 490 -4.60 -34.59 -11.62
C THR A 490 -4.22 -34.12 -13.04
N LEU A 491 -4.26 -32.82 -13.31
CA LEU A 491 -3.83 -32.23 -14.58
C LEU A 491 -2.36 -31.79 -14.50
N PHE A 492 -1.96 -31.16 -13.40
CA PHE A 492 -0.65 -30.53 -13.29
C PHE A 492 0.45 -31.45 -12.74
N GLY A 493 0.11 -32.27 -11.73
CA GLY A 493 1.08 -33.02 -10.94
C GLY A 493 2.15 -32.12 -10.30
N ASN A 494 3.36 -32.66 -10.14
CA ASN A 494 4.54 -31.93 -9.65
C ASN A 494 5.51 -31.59 -10.81
N ARG A 495 5.03 -30.87 -11.83
CA ARG A 495 5.83 -30.50 -13.01
C ARG A 495 6.39 -29.08 -12.89
N PRO A 496 7.55 -28.75 -13.48
CA PRO A 496 7.97 -27.36 -13.64
C PRO A 496 7.17 -26.71 -14.77
N TYR A 497 6.98 -25.39 -14.70
CA TYR A 497 6.33 -24.67 -15.80
C TYR A 497 7.09 -23.40 -16.19
N LEU A 498 6.91 -23.00 -17.45
CA LEU A 498 7.27 -21.68 -17.93
C LEU A 498 5.99 -20.88 -18.10
N LEU A 499 5.93 -19.68 -17.51
CA LEU A 499 4.86 -18.76 -17.87
C LEU A 499 5.06 -18.32 -19.31
N THR A 500 3.98 -18.16 -20.06
CA THR A 500 4.08 -17.84 -21.48
C THR A 500 4.77 -16.50 -21.76
N ARG A 501 4.75 -15.58 -20.79
CA ARG A 501 5.48 -14.30 -20.84
C ARG A 501 7.01 -14.44 -20.70
N ASP A 502 7.46 -15.55 -20.10
CA ASP A 502 8.86 -15.83 -19.76
C ASP A 502 9.53 -16.79 -20.78
N ILE A 503 8.82 -17.20 -21.84
CA ILE A 503 9.33 -18.17 -22.83
C ILE A 503 10.57 -17.65 -23.58
N GLY A 504 10.64 -16.37 -23.96
CA GLY A 504 11.83 -15.74 -24.55
C GLY A 504 12.61 -16.63 -25.56
N ASP A 505 13.93 -16.70 -25.40
CA ASP A 505 14.84 -17.59 -26.14
C ASP A 505 15.01 -18.97 -25.45
N SER A 506 14.02 -19.42 -24.66
CA SER A 506 14.11 -20.70 -23.95
C SER A 506 14.30 -21.85 -24.95
N PRO A 507 15.28 -22.75 -24.72
CA PRO A 507 15.47 -23.92 -25.57
C PRO A 507 14.38 -24.98 -25.38
N LEU A 508 13.52 -24.84 -24.36
CA LEU A 508 12.55 -25.86 -23.97
C LEU A 508 11.26 -25.78 -24.82
N GLN A 509 10.88 -26.90 -25.43
CA GLN A 509 9.63 -27.03 -26.19
C GLN A 509 8.51 -27.61 -25.29
N PRO A 510 7.27 -27.09 -25.36
CA PRO A 510 6.21 -27.56 -24.50
C PRO A 510 5.73 -28.93 -24.97
N THR A 511 5.64 -29.88 -24.04
CA THR A 511 4.83 -31.07 -24.26
C THR A 511 3.34 -30.80 -24.04
N GLN A 512 3.00 -29.71 -23.34
CA GLN A 512 1.65 -29.30 -22.97
C GLN A 512 1.53 -27.78 -22.86
N TRP A 513 0.33 -27.26 -23.14
CA TRP A 513 -0.03 -25.86 -22.99
C TRP A 513 -1.30 -25.73 -22.15
N ILE A 514 -1.17 -25.15 -20.95
CA ILE A 514 -2.30 -24.88 -20.05
C ILE A 514 -2.64 -23.40 -20.10
N VAL A 515 -3.91 -23.08 -20.25
CA VAL A 515 -4.43 -21.71 -20.25
C VAL A 515 -5.36 -21.51 -19.07
N THR A 516 -5.08 -20.48 -18.29
CA THR A 516 -5.87 -20.09 -17.12
C THR A 516 -6.32 -18.64 -17.26
N ASP A 517 -7.23 -18.23 -16.40
CA ASP A 517 -7.73 -16.87 -16.28
C ASP A 517 -7.11 -16.09 -15.10
N GLY A 518 -6.08 -16.63 -14.44
CA GLY A 518 -5.50 -16.05 -13.22
C GLY A 518 -4.71 -14.74 -13.43
N ASN A 519 -4.15 -14.51 -14.62
CA ASN A 519 -3.48 -13.24 -14.95
C ASN A 519 -4.48 -12.15 -15.34
N GLN A 520 -5.27 -11.68 -14.38
CA GLN A 520 -6.35 -10.72 -14.60
C GLN A 520 -5.84 -9.27 -14.74
N ALA A 521 -6.44 -8.52 -15.66
CA ALA A 521 -6.14 -7.11 -15.90
C ALA A 521 -6.71 -6.21 -14.79
N SER A 522 -6.06 -6.20 -13.61
CA SER A 522 -6.41 -5.35 -12.47
C SER A 522 -5.28 -4.38 -12.14
N THR A 523 -5.59 -3.27 -11.48
CA THR A 523 -4.58 -2.40 -10.85
C THR A 523 -4.29 -2.89 -9.44
N THR A 524 -3.07 -2.66 -8.96
CA THR A 524 -2.68 -2.98 -7.58
C THR A 524 -2.33 -1.70 -6.84
N ASN A 525 -3.01 -1.46 -5.71
CA ASN A 525 -2.69 -0.40 -4.77
C ASN A 525 -1.57 -0.88 -3.82
N PHE A 526 -0.33 -0.60 -4.20
CA PHE A 526 0.83 -0.89 -3.36
C PHE A 526 0.79 -0.05 -2.08
N GLY A 527 1.18 -0.64 -0.95
CA GLY A 527 0.96 -0.05 0.36
C GLY A 527 -0.17 -0.72 1.16
N LEU A 528 -0.94 -1.60 0.51
CA LEU A 528 -1.90 -2.49 1.15
C LEU A 528 -1.50 -3.97 0.93
N ASN A 529 -1.87 -4.82 1.87
CA ASN A 529 -1.61 -6.26 1.82
C ASN A 529 -2.82 -7.07 1.35
N ARG A 530 -4.02 -6.50 1.50
CA ARG A 530 -5.32 -7.08 1.18
C ARG A 530 -6.20 -6.02 0.58
N ASP A 531 -7.23 -6.45 -0.13
CA ASP A 531 -8.19 -5.55 -0.75
C ASP A 531 -7.48 -4.46 -1.57
N ASN A 532 -6.37 -4.87 -2.18
CA ASN A 532 -5.38 -4.02 -2.83
C ASN A 532 -5.42 -4.18 -4.35
N LYS A 533 -6.35 -4.97 -4.89
CA LYS A 533 -6.55 -5.15 -6.33
C LYS A 533 -7.91 -4.60 -6.73
N SER A 534 -7.93 -3.84 -7.84
CA SER A 534 -9.16 -3.36 -8.45
C SER A 534 -10.02 -4.49 -9.03
N TYR A 535 -11.19 -4.09 -9.51
CA TYR A 535 -11.97 -4.89 -10.46
C TYR A 535 -11.14 -5.25 -11.71
N ILE A 536 -11.58 -6.28 -12.42
CA ILE A 536 -10.98 -6.70 -13.68
C ILE A 536 -11.38 -5.71 -14.77
N ARG A 537 -10.40 -5.09 -15.41
CA ARG A 537 -10.60 -4.02 -16.39
C ARG A 537 -11.08 -4.55 -17.74
N GLY A 538 -11.81 -3.68 -18.45
CA GLY A 538 -12.16 -3.88 -19.86
C GLY A 538 -10.98 -3.58 -20.80
N GLN A 539 -11.08 -4.04 -22.05
CA GLN A 539 -10.02 -3.86 -23.05
C GLN A 539 -9.77 -2.38 -23.43
N SER A 540 -10.77 -1.53 -23.28
CA SER A 540 -10.73 -0.09 -23.57
C SER A 540 -10.33 0.79 -22.37
N ASP A 541 -10.08 0.20 -21.20
CA ASP A 541 -9.73 0.96 -20.00
C ASP A 541 -8.32 1.54 -20.10
N SER A 542 -8.21 2.87 -20.01
CA SER A 542 -6.98 3.64 -20.28
C SER A 542 -5.87 3.53 -19.22
N VAL A 543 -6.08 2.79 -18.13
CA VAL A 543 -5.14 2.67 -17.01
C VAL A 543 -4.28 1.42 -17.15
N THR A 544 -3.17 1.47 -17.90
CA THR A 544 -2.21 0.36 -17.93
C THR A 544 -1.41 0.32 -16.62
N PRO A 545 -1.49 -0.75 -15.80
CA PRO A 545 -0.71 -0.88 -14.58
C PRO A 545 0.78 -0.94 -14.86
N PHE A 546 1.57 -0.54 -13.87
CA PHE A 546 3.01 -0.61 -13.93
C PHE A 546 3.49 -2.07 -14.10
N ALA A 547 4.49 -2.31 -14.96
CA ALA A 547 5.15 -3.60 -15.22
C ALA A 547 4.34 -4.71 -15.91
N GLN A 548 3.17 -4.42 -16.48
CA GLN A 548 2.41 -5.38 -17.29
C GLN A 548 2.52 -5.02 -18.77
N ARG A 549 2.72 -6.03 -19.63
CA ARG A 549 2.64 -5.86 -21.08
C ARG A 549 1.18 -5.98 -21.50
N ASP A 550 0.68 -5.00 -22.22
CA ASP A 550 -0.64 -5.09 -22.86
C ASP A 550 -0.71 -6.34 -23.76
N GLY A 551 -1.82 -7.08 -23.69
CA GLY A 551 -2.13 -8.21 -24.57
C GLY A 551 -1.83 -9.63 -24.03
N GLU A 552 -1.39 -9.77 -22.77
CA GLU A 552 -1.16 -11.08 -22.13
C GLU A 552 -2.03 -11.31 -20.87
N GLN A 553 -3.03 -10.47 -20.63
CA GLN A 553 -3.92 -10.53 -19.47
C GLN A 553 -5.36 -10.90 -19.82
N THR A 554 -6.04 -11.50 -18.85
CA THR A 554 -7.48 -11.73 -18.89
C THR A 554 -8.22 -10.43 -18.64
N VAL A 555 -9.08 -10.03 -19.57
CA VAL A 555 -9.87 -8.79 -19.49
C VAL A 555 -11.35 -9.11 -19.30
N GLN A 556 -12.11 -8.13 -18.81
CA GLN A 556 -13.56 -8.20 -18.73
C GLN A 556 -14.20 -7.79 -20.07
N ARG A 557 -15.26 -8.49 -20.45
CA ARG A 557 -16.20 -8.11 -21.52
C ARG A 557 -17.63 -8.22 -20.98
N LEU A 558 -18.50 -7.31 -21.42
CA LEU A 558 -19.92 -7.30 -21.08
C LEU A 558 -20.73 -7.58 -22.34
N ASP A 559 -21.51 -8.66 -22.35
CA ASP A 559 -22.31 -9.01 -23.52
C ASP A 559 -23.41 -7.92 -23.73
N GLY A 560 -23.51 -7.37 -24.94
CA GLY A 560 -24.44 -6.28 -25.28
C GLY A 560 -23.91 -4.85 -25.07
N PHE A 561 -22.75 -4.69 -24.43
CA PHE A 561 -22.14 -3.38 -24.14
C PHE A 561 -20.69 -3.32 -24.64
N SER A 562 -20.25 -2.18 -25.17
CA SER A 562 -18.86 -2.01 -25.63
C SER A 562 -17.93 -1.59 -24.50
N SER A 563 -18.40 -0.73 -23.58
CA SER A 563 -17.63 -0.28 -22.42
C SER A 563 -18.54 0.23 -21.30
N VAL A 564 -18.04 0.16 -20.07
CA VAL A 564 -18.62 0.87 -18.92
C VAL A 564 -17.47 1.60 -18.23
N THR A 565 -17.48 2.92 -18.32
CA THR A 565 -16.43 3.78 -17.77
C THR A 565 -17.00 4.68 -16.69
N ALA A 566 -16.17 5.10 -15.75
CA ALA A 566 -16.55 6.09 -14.75
C ALA A 566 -15.54 7.24 -14.74
N THR A 567 -15.96 8.40 -14.26
CA THR A 567 -15.03 9.52 -13.99
C THR A 567 -13.94 9.10 -13.02
N SER A 568 -14.32 8.26 -12.05
CA SER A 568 -13.43 7.71 -11.04
C SER A 568 -14.12 6.58 -10.25
N VAL A 569 -13.37 5.82 -9.45
CA VAL A 569 -13.86 4.63 -8.72
C VAL A 569 -13.27 4.58 -7.30
N GLY A 570 -14.09 4.25 -6.30
CA GLY A 570 -13.68 3.90 -4.92
C GLY A 570 -13.43 5.12 -4.02
N PRO A 571 -13.81 5.14 -2.73
CA PRO A 571 -13.91 6.36 -1.92
C PRO A 571 -12.58 7.07 -1.56
N GLY A 572 -11.41 6.62 -2.04
CA GLY A 572 -10.13 7.33 -1.93
C GLY A 572 -8.96 6.56 -1.33
N ILE A 573 -7.80 7.20 -1.19
CA ILE A 573 -6.47 6.68 -0.80
C ILE A 573 -6.41 5.67 0.38
N ILE A 574 -7.37 5.68 1.31
CA ILE A 574 -7.33 4.84 2.52
C ILE A 574 -8.02 3.48 2.32
N VAL A 575 -8.96 3.38 1.38
CA VAL A 575 -9.63 2.14 1.00
C VAL A 575 -9.25 1.86 -0.45
N GLY A 576 -8.60 0.73 -0.73
CA GLY A 576 -8.26 0.37 -2.11
C GLY A 576 -9.49 0.36 -3.01
N ASP A 577 -9.27 0.48 -4.33
CA ASP A 577 -10.33 0.24 -5.31
C ASP A 577 -10.80 -1.20 -5.15
N LEU A 578 -11.88 -1.43 -4.41
CA LEU A 578 -12.40 -2.77 -4.21
C LEU A 578 -13.02 -3.26 -5.51
N PRO A 579 -12.95 -4.57 -5.82
CA PRO A 579 -13.62 -5.10 -7.01
C PRO A 579 -15.14 -4.82 -7.03
N ALA A 580 -15.79 -4.82 -5.87
CA ALA A 580 -17.21 -4.45 -5.75
C ALA A 580 -17.54 -3.04 -6.21
N PHE A 581 -16.56 -2.14 -6.30
CA PHE A 581 -16.73 -0.78 -6.80
C PHE A 581 -16.68 -0.67 -8.33
N SER A 582 -16.55 -1.79 -9.06
CA SER A 582 -16.50 -1.78 -10.51
C SER A 582 -17.63 -0.94 -11.11
N PRO A 583 -17.35 -0.04 -12.05
CA PRO A 583 -18.38 0.65 -12.82
C PRO A 583 -19.35 -0.32 -13.50
N ALA A 584 -18.88 -1.50 -13.91
CA ALA A 584 -19.69 -2.52 -14.57
C ALA A 584 -20.76 -3.14 -13.65
N HIS A 585 -20.58 -3.08 -12.32
CA HIS A 585 -21.51 -3.66 -11.36
C HIS A 585 -22.85 -2.93 -11.30
N VAL A 586 -22.96 -1.72 -11.86
CA VAL A 586 -24.28 -1.07 -12.01
C VAL A 586 -25.23 -1.82 -12.96
N LEU A 587 -24.75 -2.87 -13.66
CA LEU A 587 -25.53 -3.63 -14.64
C LEU A 587 -25.69 -5.11 -14.28
N ASP A 588 -25.26 -5.58 -13.11
CA ASP A 588 -25.18 -7.02 -12.81
C ASP A 588 -26.39 -7.59 -12.04
N GLY A 589 -27.31 -6.72 -11.58
CA GLY A 589 -28.46 -7.13 -10.78
C GLY A 589 -28.08 -7.69 -9.41
N ASP A 590 -26.88 -7.41 -8.89
CA ASP A 590 -26.45 -7.75 -7.54
C ASP A 590 -26.59 -6.58 -6.57
N ARG A 591 -27.41 -6.77 -5.54
CA ARG A 591 -27.52 -5.79 -4.46
C ARG A 591 -26.28 -5.73 -3.57
N ALA A 592 -25.34 -6.66 -3.68
CA ALA A 592 -24.09 -6.65 -2.90
C ALA A 592 -22.95 -5.89 -3.58
N THR A 593 -23.12 -5.41 -4.83
CA THR A 593 -22.13 -4.64 -5.57
C THR A 593 -22.68 -3.24 -5.89
N TRP A 594 -21.81 -2.27 -6.14
CA TRP A 594 -22.21 -0.90 -6.45
C TRP A 594 -21.03 -0.08 -6.93
N TRP A 595 -21.24 0.88 -7.82
CA TRP A 595 -20.23 1.89 -8.12
C TRP A 595 -20.30 3.06 -7.14
N VAL A 596 -19.14 3.54 -6.68
CA VAL A 596 -18.96 4.82 -5.99
C VAL A 596 -17.80 5.60 -6.60
N PRO A 597 -17.88 6.93 -6.69
CA PRO A 597 -16.80 7.75 -7.23
C PRO A 597 -15.57 7.79 -6.32
N HIS A 598 -14.44 8.19 -6.91
CA HIS A 598 -13.22 8.54 -6.19
C HIS A 598 -13.19 9.99 -5.76
N ARG A 599 -12.68 10.16 -4.55
CA ARG A 599 -12.56 11.44 -3.88
C ARG A 599 -11.30 12.18 -4.31
N ASP A 600 -11.49 13.25 -5.08
CA ASP A 600 -10.42 14.20 -5.42
C ASP A 600 -10.32 15.26 -4.32
N GLN A 601 -9.13 15.41 -3.75
CA GLN A 601 -8.95 16.03 -2.44
C GLN A 601 -9.20 17.55 -2.40
N VAL A 602 -10.46 17.93 -2.26
CA VAL A 602 -10.95 19.27 -1.90
C VAL A 602 -12.11 19.06 -0.91
N ASP A 603 -12.37 20.01 0.01
CA ASP A 603 -13.53 19.90 0.89
C ASP A 603 -14.78 20.50 0.23
N GLY A 604 -15.95 19.91 0.49
CA GLY A 604 -17.25 20.41 0.01
C GLY A 604 -17.71 19.74 -1.31
N PRO A 605 -18.69 20.32 -2.02
CA PRO A 605 -19.23 19.73 -3.27
C PRO A 605 -18.15 19.39 -4.31
N ASP A 606 -17.03 20.10 -4.31
CA ASP A 606 -15.91 19.90 -5.24
C ASP A 606 -14.94 18.76 -4.82
N ALA A 607 -15.24 18.01 -3.74
CA ALA A 607 -14.44 16.89 -3.20
C ALA A 607 -14.30 15.67 -4.11
N TRP A 608 -14.92 15.71 -5.29
CA TRP A 608 -14.93 14.63 -6.28
C TRP A 608 -14.37 15.10 -7.63
N GLY A 609 -13.74 16.28 -7.64
CA GLY A 609 -13.15 16.90 -8.81
C GLY A 609 -14.02 18.03 -9.38
N PRO A 610 -13.57 18.67 -10.47
CA PRO A 610 -14.31 19.76 -11.11
C PRO A 610 -15.50 19.28 -11.96
N VAL A 611 -15.64 17.97 -12.14
CA VAL A 611 -16.66 17.33 -12.97
C VAL A 611 -17.60 16.53 -12.08
N ASP A 612 -18.89 16.52 -12.40
CA ASP A 612 -19.85 15.70 -11.67
C ASP A 612 -19.50 14.20 -11.79
N PRO A 613 -19.46 13.46 -10.67
CA PRO A 613 -19.29 12.01 -10.66
C PRO A 613 -20.24 11.33 -11.63
N SER A 614 -19.73 10.47 -12.50
CA SER A 614 -20.59 9.79 -13.47
C SER A 614 -20.09 8.43 -13.91
N VAL A 615 -21.05 7.59 -14.33
CA VAL A 615 -20.84 6.34 -15.06
C VAL A 615 -21.37 6.52 -16.48
N THR A 616 -20.59 6.10 -17.46
CA THR A 616 -20.97 6.08 -18.87
C THR A 616 -21.00 4.65 -19.36
N VAL A 617 -22.15 4.23 -19.88
CA VAL A 617 -22.39 2.92 -20.47
C VAL A 617 -22.51 3.09 -21.98
N GLU A 618 -21.69 2.39 -22.76
CA GLU A 618 -21.77 2.37 -24.21
C GLU A 618 -22.39 1.05 -24.71
N PHE A 619 -23.38 1.13 -25.59
CA PHE A 619 -24.03 -0.04 -26.14
C PHE A 619 -23.22 -0.63 -27.30
N ALA A 620 -23.20 -1.97 -27.41
CA ALA A 620 -22.56 -2.64 -28.54
C ALA A 620 -23.28 -2.37 -29.88
N SER A 621 -24.56 -1.99 -29.84
CA SER A 621 -25.34 -1.55 -30.99
C SER A 621 -26.27 -0.40 -30.58
N PRO A 622 -26.56 0.57 -31.46
CA PRO A 622 -27.49 1.66 -31.16
C PRO A 622 -28.83 1.11 -30.64
N THR A 623 -29.25 1.56 -29.46
CA THR A 623 -30.36 0.98 -28.71
C THR A 623 -31.40 2.05 -28.40
N PHE A 624 -32.68 1.76 -28.64
CA PHE A 624 -33.75 2.68 -28.30
C PHE A 624 -33.98 2.69 -26.78
N LEU A 625 -34.03 3.88 -26.19
CA LEU A 625 -34.20 4.09 -24.76
C LEU A 625 -35.33 5.08 -24.51
N ASP A 626 -36.38 4.66 -23.80
CA ASP A 626 -37.54 5.47 -23.43
C ASP A 626 -37.82 5.48 -21.91
N ARG A 627 -37.19 4.56 -21.17
CA ARG A 627 -37.27 4.43 -19.71
C ARG A 627 -35.91 4.06 -19.13
N LEU A 628 -35.66 4.51 -17.91
CA LEU A 628 -34.47 4.16 -17.13
C LEU A 628 -34.85 4.14 -15.65
N GLU A 629 -34.36 3.16 -14.90
CA GLU A 629 -34.50 3.09 -13.44
C GLU A 629 -33.12 2.95 -12.80
N THR A 630 -32.96 3.48 -11.60
CA THR A 630 -31.74 3.34 -10.81
C THR A 630 -32.05 3.02 -9.35
N SER A 631 -31.18 2.23 -8.74
CA SER A 631 -31.10 2.13 -7.27
C SER A 631 -29.79 2.76 -6.83
N LEU A 632 -29.84 3.56 -5.76
CA LEU A 632 -28.65 4.23 -5.22
C LEU A 632 -27.98 3.37 -4.14
N TYR A 633 -26.68 3.55 -3.97
CA TYR A 633 -26.01 3.16 -2.73
C TYR A 633 -25.90 4.36 -1.81
N ILE A 634 -26.33 4.21 -0.56
CA ILE A 634 -26.25 5.26 0.46
C ILE A 634 -25.37 4.77 1.61
N GLY A 635 -24.15 5.28 1.68
CA GLY A 635 -23.18 4.91 2.71
C GLY A 635 -23.69 5.19 4.13
N VAL A 636 -23.19 4.41 5.10
CA VAL A 636 -23.62 4.45 6.52
C VAL A 636 -23.47 5.84 7.16
N PHE A 637 -22.55 6.66 6.66
CA PHE A 637 -22.30 8.03 7.13
C PHE A 637 -22.89 9.11 6.22
N ALA A 638 -23.61 8.72 5.17
CA ALA A 638 -24.19 9.65 4.22
C ALA A 638 -25.33 10.45 4.85
N THR A 639 -25.33 11.74 4.57
CA THR A 639 -26.36 12.68 4.97
C THR A 639 -27.61 12.44 4.11
N PRO A 640 -28.78 12.15 4.69
CA PRO A 640 -29.99 11.94 3.91
C PRO A 640 -30.50 13.27 3.32
N SER A 641 -30.13 13.57 2.08
CA SER A 641 -30.63 14.70 1.30
C SER A 641 -31.08 14.27 -0.10
N PRO A 642 -31.97 15.03 -0.79
CA PRO A 642 -32.33 14.73 -2.17
C PRO A 642 -31.11 14.71 -3.10
N ILE A 643 -31.10 13.77 -4.04
CA ILE A 643 -29.96 13.50 -4.92
C ILE A 643 -30.34 13.86 -6.36
N ASP A 644 -29.71 14.87 -6.92
CA ASP A 644 -29.94 15.29 -8.30
C ASP A 644 -29.10 14.43 -9.25
N VAL A 645 -29.78 13.66 -10.11
CA VAL A 645 -29.16 12.75 -11.09
C VAL A 645 -29.46 13.23 -12.49
N THR A 646 -28.43 13.40 -13.31
CA THR A 646 -28.54 13.81 -14.73
C THR A 646 -28.20 12.65 -15.64
N VAL A 647 -29.10 12.35 -16.57
CA VAL A 647 -28.94 11.34 -17.63
C VAL A 647 -28.68 12.06 -18.95
N VAL A 648 -27.60 11.71 -19.64
CA VAL A 648 -27.25 12.24 -20.97
C VAL A 648 -27.18 11.09 -21.98
N THR A 649 -27.87 11.26 -23.10
CA THR A 649 -27.84 10.37 -24.27
C THR A 649 -27.69 11.19 -25.56
N ASP A 650 -27.60 10.52 -26.71
CA ASP A 650 -27.62 11.16 -28.04
C ASP A 650 -28.90 11.99 -28.29
N ALA A 651 -30.01 11.63 -27.63
CA ALA A 651 -31.30 12.32 -27.76
C ALA A 651 -31.39 13.60 -26.90
N GLY A 652 -30.48 13.78 -25.93
CA GLY A 652 -30.38 14.97 -25.08
C GLY A 652 -30.10 14.63 -23.61
N SER A 653 -30.41 15.58 -22.71
CA SER A 653 -30.13 15.46 -21.27
C SER A 653 -31.38 15.74 -20.46
N ALA A 654 -31.58 14.99 -19.37
CA ALA A 654 -32.65 15.19 -18.40
C ALA A 654 -32.13 14.98 -16.97
N THR A 655 -32.63 15.78 -16.03
CA THR A 655 -32.27 15.70 -14.61
C THR A 655 -33.48 15.28 -13.78
N THR A 656 -33.27 14.35 -12.85
CA THR A 656 -34.28 13.87 -11.91
C THR A 656 -33.76 14.04 -10.49
N ARG A 657 -34.63 14.49 -9.58
CA ARG A 657 -34.33 14.57 -8.16
C ARG A 657 -34.84 13.32 -7.45
N LEU A 658 -33.93 12.52 -6.91
CA LEU A 658 -34.20 11.26 -6.23
C LEU A 658 -34.26 11.43 -4.70
N LEU A 659 -34.95 10.50 -4.05
CA LEU A 659 -34.89 10.33 -2.60
C LEU A 659 -33.63 9.55 -2.23
N PRO A 660 -33.01 9.80 -1.06
CA PRO A 660 -31.84 9.05 -0.57
C PRO A 660 -32.25 7.67 -0.03
N LEU A 661 -32.81 6.83 -0.89
CA LEU A 661 -33.28 5.48 -0.62
C LEU A 661 -32.58 4.49 -1.56
N GLU A 662 -32.31 3.29 -1.06
CA GLU A 662 -31.68 2.22 -1.85
C GLU A 662 -32.68 1.41 -2.70
N SER A 663 -33.97 1.76 -2.67
CA SER A 663 -35.00 1.16 -3.54
C SER A 663 -34.92 1.70 -4.97
N SER A 664 -35.39 0.92 -5.96
CA SER A 664 -35.47 1.36 -7.36
C SER A 664 -36.32 2.63 -7.52
N GLN A 665 -35.81 3.59 -8.29
CA GLN A 665 -36.44 4.87 -8.61
C GLN A 665 -36.31 5.16 -10.11
N ALA A 666 -37.37 5.72 -10.71
CA ALA A 666 -37.37 6.05 -12.13
C ALA A 666 -36.53 7.32 -12.43
N LEU A 667 -35.76 7.28 -13.50
CA LEU A 667 -35.03 8.41 -14.07
C LEU A 667 -35.75 8.95 -15.30
N THR A 668 -35.77 10.28 -15.43
CA THR A 668 -36.27 10.94 -16.63
C THR A 668 -35.23 10.81 -17.74
N VAL A 669 -35.65 10.36 -18.92
CA VAL A 669 -34.81 10.26 -20.12
C VAL A 669 -35.58 10.82 -21.31
N ILE A 670 -34.89 11.42 -22.27
CA ILE A 670 -35.49 11.84 -23.54
C ILE A 670 -35.54 10.61 -24.46
N PRO A 671 -36.73 10.15 -24.90
CA PRO A 671 -36.84 8.96 -25.74
C PRO A 671 -36.09 9.09 -27.06
N GLY A 672 -35.27 8.11 -27.40
CA GLY A 672 -34.51 8.10 -28.66
C GLY A 672 -33.53 6.94 -28.78
N ILE A 673 -32.90 6.82 -29.95
CA ILE A 673 -31.81 5.86 -30.16
C ILE A 673 -30.56 6.43 -29.51
N ALA A 674 -29.98 5.67 -28.57
CA ALA A 674 -28.77 6.01 -27.85
C ALA A 674 -27.63 5.04 -28.23
N THR A 675 -26.45 5.60 -28.45
CA THR A 675 -25.19 4.86 -28.53
C THR A 675 -24.53 4.74 -27.15
N SER A 676 -24.82 5.68 -26.25
CA SER A 676 -24.35 5.69 -24.87
C SER A 676 -25.35 6.32 -23.91
N VAL A 677 -25.23 5.97 -22.63
CA VAL A 677 -25.94 6.59 -21.51
C VAL A 677 -24.93 7.02 -20.47
N LYS A 678 -24.87 8.31 -20.18
CA LYS A 678 -24.08 8.85 -19.07
C LYS A 678 -25.00 9.26 -17.92
N VAL A 679 -24.83 8.64 -16.76
CA VAL A 679 -25.56 8.95 -15.53
C VAL A 679 -24.62 9.66 -14.57
N SER A 680 -24.96 10.90 -14.20
CA SER A 680 -24.15 11.78 -13.36
C SER A 680 -24.87 12.15 -12.08
N ILE A 681 -24.19 12.05 -10.92
CA ILE A 681 -24.72 12.53 -9.64
C ILE A 681 -24.19 13.94 -9.42
N ALA A 682 -25.10 14.92 -9.28
CA ALA A 682 -24.71 16.30 -9.07
C ALA A 682 -23.93 16.46 -7.78
N ARG A 683 -22.80 17.16 -7.84
CA ARG A 683 -21.93 17.43 -6.69
C ARG A 683 -22.62 18.14 -5.52
N SER A 684 -23.67 18.92 -5.80
CA SER A 684 -24.52 19.55 -4.78
C SER A 684 -25.32 18.57 -3.92
N SER A 685 -25.40 17.30 -4.32
CA SER A 685 -26.10 16.23 -3.59
C SER A 685 -25.29 15.66 -2.43
N TYR A 686 -24.00 15.98 -2.36
CA TYR A 686 -23.10 15.55 -1.29
C TYR A 686 -23.02 16.69 -0.26
N ALA A 687 -23.74 16.54 0.84
CA ALA A 687 -23.87 17.56 1.88
C ALA A 687 -22.72 17.48 2.89
N ALA A 688 -22.17 16.29 3.12
CA ALA A 688 -21.01 16.07 3.97
C ALA A 688 -19.88 15.34 3.24
N ILE A 689 -18.68 15.43 3.82
CA ILE A 689 -17.46 14.87 3.27
C ILE A 689 -17.39 13.34 3.32
N ASP A 690 -18.13 12.76 4.26
CA ASP A 690 -18.22 11.31 4.47
C ASP A 690 -19.45 10.72 3.74
N ASP A 691 -20.13 11.54 2.93
CA ASP A 691 -21.21 11.09 2.06
C ASP A 691 -20.62 10.21 0.95
N VAL A 692 -20.73 8.91 1.14
CA VAL A 692 -20.45 7.91 0.11
C VAL A 692 -21.77 7.59 -0.56
N ILE A 693 -22.06 8.29 -1.66
CA ILE A 693 -23.27 8.07 -2.48
C ILE A 693 -22.81 7.53 -3.83
N GLY A 694 -23.48 6.48 -4.30
CA GLY A 694 -23.13 5.80 -5.54
C GLY A 694 -24.35 5.26 -6.28
N ILE A 695 -24.08 4.55 -7.37
CA ILE A 695 -25.10 3.86 -8.16
C ILE A 695 -24.96 2.37 -7.86
N ARG A 696 -26.03 1.77 -7.34
CA ARG A 696 -26.09 0.33 -7.11
C ARG A 696 -26.53 -0.41 -8.37
N GLU A 697 -27.60 0.06 -9.01
CA GLU A 697 -28.16 -0.57 -10.21
C GLU A 697 -28.61 0.48 -11.24
N LEU A 698 -28.52 0.13 -12.51
CA LEU A 698 -29.10 0.80 -13.68
C LEU A 698 -29.85 -0.22 -14.53
N ALA A 699 -31.17 -0.08 -14.59
CA ALA A 699 -32.00 -0.91 -15.45
C ALA A 699 -31.98 -0.39 -16.90
N LEU A 700 -31.07 -0.92 -17.72
CA LEU A 700 -30.93 -0.62 -19.15
C LEU A 700 -31.38 -1.81 -20.02
N PRO A 701 -31.79 -1.59 -21.28
CA PRO A 701 -31.99 -2.68 -22.22
C PRO A 701 -30.71 -3.53 -22.36
N GLY A 702 -30.83 -4.84 -22.18
CA GLY A 702 -29.70 -5.77 -22.17
C GLY A 702 -29.11 -6.07 -20.79
N ALA A 703 -29.54 -5.36 -19.73
CA ALA A 703 -29.21 -5.68 -18.33
C ALA A 703 -30.33 -6.54 -17.68
N PRO A 704 -30.02 -7.37 -16.66
CA PRO A 704 -28.70 -7.56 -16.05
C PRO A 704 -27.73 -8.36 -16.94
N VAL A 705 -26.45 -8.04 -16.88
CA VAL A 705 -25.38 -8.72 -17.61
C VAL A 705 -24.37 -9.34 -16.65
N THR A 706 -23.96 -10.57 -16.93
CA THR A 706 -22.85 -11.21 -16.20
C THR A 706 -21.52 -10.85 -16.88
N PRO A 707 -20.53 -10.33 -16.14
CA PRO A 707 -19.17 -10.17 -16.65
C PRO A 707 -18.58 -11.45 -17.23
N ARG A 708 -18.05 -11.36 -18.45
CA ARG A 708 -17.32 -12.45 -19.11
C ARG A 708 -15.83 -12.17 -19.09
N LEU A 709 -15.04 -13.12 -18.61
CA LEU A 709 -13.58 -13.00 -18.66
C LEU A 709 -13.03 -13.58 -19.96
N VAL A 710 -12.25 -12.79 -20.68
CA VAL A 710 -11.66 -13.13 -21.98
C VAL A 710 -10.18 -13.40 -21.77
N VAL A 711 -9.74 -14.63 -21.99
CA VAL A 711 -8.32 -15.00 -21.83
C VAL A 711 -7.49 -14.61 -23.06
N PRO A 712 -6.17 -14.37 -22.91
CA PRO A 712 -5.30 -14.00 -24.03
C PRO A 712 -5.23 -15.07 -25.13
N SER A 713 -5.17 -14.62 -26.39
CA SER A 713 -5.10 -15.50 -27.58
C SER A 713 -3.80 -15.35 -28.40
N ARG A 714 -2.79 -14.65 -27.86
CA ARG A 714 -1.55 -14.33 -28.60
C ARG A 714 -0.79 -15.56 -29.12
N LEU A 715 -0.76 -16.65 -28.35
CA LEU A 715 -0.05 -17.88 -28.74
C LEU A 715 -0.90 -18.82 -29.61
N THR A 716 -2.20 -18.56 -29.76
CA THR A 716 -3.13 -19.45 -30.47
C THR A 716 -2.65 -19.78 -31.89
N SER A 717 -2.05 -18.82 -32.61
CA SER A 717 -1.53 -19.07 -33.96
C SER A 717 -0.34 -20.03 -33.99
N GLN A 718 0.51 -20.06 -32.96
CA GLN A 718 1.66 -20.97 -32.89
C GLN A 718 1.24 -22.43 -32.72
N PHE A 719 0.08 -22.66 -32.09
CA PHE A 719 -0.49 -24.01 -31.86
C PHE A 719 -1.54 -24.42 -32.91
N SER A 720 -1.65 -23.66 -34.01
CA SER A 720 -2.62 -23.95 -35.09
C SER A 720 -2.17 -25.09 -36.02
N GLN A 721 -0.89 -25.45 -36.00
CA GLN A 721 -0.30 -26.45 -36.90
C GLN A 721 -0.50 -27.89 -36.38
N PRO A 722 -0.66 -28.88 -37.28
CA PRO A 722 -0.62 -30.30 -36.90
C PRO A 722 0.68 -30.67 -36.16
N GLY A 723 0.60 -31.54 -35.16
CA GLY A 723 1.75 -31.99 -34.36
C GLY A 723 2.11 -31.13 -33.14
N THR A 724 1.53 -29.93 -33.00
CA THR A 724 1.61 -29.15 -31.75
C THR A 724 0.64 -29.70 -30.68
N PRO A 725 0.93 -29.55 -29.37
CA PRO A 725 0.02 -30.03 -28.33
C PRO A 725 -1.28 -29.24 -28.32
N ASP A 726 -2.39 -29.89 -27.96
CA ASP A 726 -3.67 -29.22 -27.76
C ASP A 726 -3.70 -28.51 -26.40
N PRO A 727 -4.32 -27.32 -26.31
CA PRO A 727 -4.45 -26.62 -25.04
C PRO A 727 -5.39 -27.32 -24.06
N ALA A 728 -5.11 -27.15 -22.77
CA ALA A 728 -6.06 -27.39 -21.69
C ALA A 728 -6.45 -26.04 -21.06
N TRP A 729 -7.73 -25.69 -21.09
CA TRP A 729 -8.24 -24.50 -20.40
C TRP A 729 -8.74 -24.86 -19.02
N VAL A 730 -8.24 -24.18 -18.00
CA VAL A 730 -8.63 -24.37 -16.59
C VAL A 730 -9.19 -23.05 -16.08
N PHE A 731 -10.48 -23.06 -15.81
CA PHE A 731 -11.18 -21.89 -15.28
C PHE A 731 -11.70 -22.20 -13.89
N THR A 732 -11.41 -21.30 -12.95
CA THR A 732 -11.85 -21.42 -11.57
C THR A 732 -12.63 -20.17 -11.19
N ARG A 733 -13.80 -20.38 -10.60
CA ARG A 733 -14.68 -19.30 -10.13
C ARG A 733 -14.03 -18.58 -8.96
N ASN A 734 -13.99 -17.25 -9.03
CA ASN A 734 -13.59 -16.41 -7.91
C ASN A 734 -14.60 -16.51 -6.76
N ARG A 735 -14.09 -16.82 -5.56
CA ARG A 735 -14.88 -16.95 -4.33
C ARG A 735 -14.65 -15.75 -3.40
N PRO A 736 -15.65 -15.37 -2.59
CA PRO A 736 -15.46 -14.41 -1.51
C PRO A 736 -14.52 -15.00 -0.44
N ALA A 737 -13.91 -14.13 0.37
CA ALA A 737 -13.19 -14.56 1.55
C ALA A 737 -14.17 -15.07 2.62
N THR A 738 -13.64 -15.78 3.62
CA THR A 738 -14.46 -16.37 4.70
C THR A 738 -14.71 -15.42 5.86
N SER A 739 -13.92 -14.35 5.99
CA SER A 739 -14.12 -13.28 6.98
C SER A 739 -14.94 -12.14 6.36
N PRO A 740 -15.96 -11.60 7.06
CA PRO A 740 -16.80 -10.49 6.57
C PRO A 740 -16.01 -9.20 6.34
N LEU A 741 -14.76 -9.12 6.84
CA LEU A 741 -13.87 -7.98 6.65
C LEU A 741 -13.12 -7.98 5.30
N ILE A 742 -13.23 -9.03 4.46
CA ILE A 742 -12.35 -9.22 3.29
C ILE A 742 -13.12 -9.64 2.02
N SER A 743 -12.75 -9.03 0.88
CA SER A 743 -13.04 -9.38 -0.52
C SER A 743 -14.50 -9.65 -0.94
N LEU A 744 -15.07 -8.69 -1.67
CA LEU A 744 -16.35 -8.77 -2.38
C LEU A 744 -16.21 -9.13 -3.88
N ASN A 745 -15.08 -9.71 -4.31
CA ASN A 745 -14.84 -10.07 -5.72
C ASN A 745 -15.37 -11.47 -6.08
N ALA A 746 -16.57 -11.80 -5.64
CA ALA A 746 -17.18 -13.11 -5.89
C ALA A 746 -17.86 -13.13 -7.25
N GLU A 747 -17.56 -14.12 -8.08
CA GLU A 747 -18.35 -14.37 -9.29
C GLU A 747 -19.66 -15.06 -8.91
N LYS A 748 -20.81 -14.68 -9.48
CA LYS A 748 -22.07 -15.45 -9.31
C LYS A 748 -22.04 -16.76 -10.09
N GLN A 749 -21.46 -16.73 -11.28
CA GLN A 749 -21.32 -17.87 -12.18
C GLN A 749 -20.03 -17.76 -13.00
N LEU A 750 -19.59 -18.87 -13.59
CA LEU A 750 -18.37 -18.92 -14.39
C LEU A 750 -18.72 -18.64 -15.87
N SER A 751 -18.29 -17.48 -16.37
CA SER A 751 -18.49 -17.04 -17.77
C SER A 751 -17.16 -16.64 -18.40
N ARG A 752 -16.75 -17.32 -19.47
CA ARG A 752 -15.43 -17.19 -20.11
C ARG A 752 -15.52 -17.10 -21.63
N ALA A 753 -14.46 -16.57 -22.24
CA ALA A 753 -14.19 -16.68 -23.67
C ALA A 753 -12.72 -16.99 -23.92
N PHE A 754 -12.46 -17.89 -24.87
CA PHE A 754 -11.12 -18.35 -25.22
C PHE A 754 -11.03 -18.71 -26.70
N ASN A 755 -9.82 -18.76 -27.26
CA ASN A 755 -9.60 -19.10 -28.66
C ASN A 755 -9.05 -20.51 -28.84
N VAL A 756 -9.75 -21.31 -29.64
CA VAL A 756 -9.35 -22.65 -30.05
C VAL A 756 -8.39 -22.54 -31.24
N PRO A 757 -7.17 -23.11 -31.17
CA PRO A 757 -6.15 -22.92 -32.20
C PRO A 757 -6.40 -23.73 -33.48
N LYS A 758 -6.98 -24.92 -33.34
CA LYS A 758 -7.28 -25.86 -34.43
C LYS A 758 -8.46 -26.74 -34.04
N ALA A 759 -9.13 -27.31 -35.04
CA ALA A 759 -10.25 -28.21 -34.80
C ALA A 759 -9.77 -29.46 -34.07
N ALA A 760 -10.39 -29.78 -32.93
CA ALA A 760 -10.08 -30.97 -32.14
C ALA A 760 -11.29 -31.40 -31.29
N SER A 761 -11.24 -32.63 -30.77
CA SER A 761 -12.25 -33.18 -29.87
C SER A 761 -11.79 -33.06 -28.43
N PHE A 762 -12.55 -32.32 -27.63
CA PHE A 762 -12.28 -32.00 -26.23
C PHE A 762 -13.25 -32.75 -25.31
N ARG A 763 -12.86 -32.85 -24.04
CA ARG A 763 -13.71 -33.30 -22.93
C ARG A 763 -13.81 -32.23 -21.86
N LEU A 764 -14.88 -32.32 -21.07
CA LEU A 764 -15.12 -31.44 -19.93
C LEU A 764 -14.99 -32.22 -18.61
N ALA A 765 -14.08 -31.79 -17.73
CA ALA A 765 -14.09 -32.21 -16.33
C ALA A 765 -14.50 -31.03 -15.45
N THR A 766 -15.54 -31.22 -14.64
CA THR A 766 -16.13 -30.14 -13.84
C THR A 766 -16.28 -30.58 -12.40
N THR A 767 -15.93 -29.68 -11.49
CA THR A 767 -16.16 -29.84 -10.06
C THR A 767 -17.09 -28.75 -9.55
N ALA A 768 -17.87 -29.09 -8.53
CA ALA A 768 -18.76 -28.20 -7.83
C ALA A 768 -18.44 -28.18 -6.34
N ILE A 769 -18.95 -27.16 -5.66
CA ILE A 769 -19.01 -27.10 -4.20
C ILE A 769 -20.42 -26.76 -3.77
N ALA A 770 -20.72 -26.93 -2.49
CA ALA A 770 -21.94 -26.41 -1.90
C ALA A 770 -22.07 -24.90 -2.16
N THR A 771 -23.23 -24.48 -2.66
CA THR A 771 -23.59 -23.07 -2.78
C THR A 771 -23.88 -22.55 -1.38
N ARG A 772 -22.89 -21.88 -0.77
CA ARG A 772 -23.11 -21.15 0.47
C ARG A 772 -24.18 -20.09 0.25
N GLY A 773 -25.06 -19.93 1.23
CA GLY A 773 -26.25 -19.11 1.10
C GLY A 773 -27.38 -19.54 2.02
N GLN A 774 -28.36 -18.66 2.17
CA GLN A 774 -29.57 -18.93 2.94
C GLN A 774 -30.31 -20.18 2.45
N GLN A 775 -30.23 -20.52 1.16
CA GLN A 775 -30.85 -21.75 0.64
C GLN A 775 -30.26 -23.02 1.25
N LEU A 776 -28.93 -23.10 1.37
CA LEU A 776 -28.25 -24.24 2.00
C LEU A 776 -28.52 -24.29 3.50
N LEU A 777 -28.44 -23.14 4.19
CA LEU A 777 -28.75 -23.03 5.61
C LEU A 777 -30.21 -23.43 5.91
N ASN A 778 -31.16 -23.00 5.07
CA ASN A 778 -32.57 -23.36 5.18
C ASN A 778 -32.80 -24.85 4.91
N TRP A 779 -32.08 -25.44 3.95
CA TRP A 779 -32.17 -26.88 3.68
C TRP A 779 -31.74 -27.70 4.88
N PHE A 780 -30.66 -27.30 5.57
CA PHE A 780 -30.28 -27.91 6.83
C PHE A 780 -31.30 -27.58 7.94
N GLY A 781 -31.66 -26.32 8.12
CA GLY A 781 -32.49 -25.81 9.21
C GLY A 781 -33.97 -26.23 9.16
N THR A 782 -34.44 -26.84 8.07
CA THR A 782 -35.85 -27.21 7.90
C THR A 782 -36.05 -28.71 7.97
N THR A 783 -36.98 -29.13 8.83
CA THR A 783 -37.50 -30.50 8.92
C THR A 783 -39.01 -30.51 8.70
N PRO A 784 -39.66 -31.68 8.53
CA PRO A 784 -41.11 -31.74 8.36
C PRO A 784 -41.94 -31.19 9.53
N THR A 785 -41.34 -31.01 10.71
CA THR A 785 -42.03 -30.63 11.96
C THR A 785 -41.54 -29.30 12.55
N LEU A 786 -40.32 -28.87 12.22
CA LEU A 786 -39.67 -27.67 12.77
C LEU A 786 -38.75 -27.05 11.72
N SER A 787 -38.76 -25.72 11.59
CA SER A 787 -37.73 -24.96 10.87
C SER A 787 -37.10 -23.91 11.75
N ILE A 788 -35.80 -23.68 11.56
CA ILE A 788 -35.04 -22.60 12.19
C ILE A 788 -34.20 -21.86 11.13
N THR A 789 -34.26 -20.54 11.16
CA THR A 789 -33.49 -19.64 10.30
C THR A 789 -32.88 -18.50 11.11
N ALA A 790 -31.90 -17.82 10.53
CA ALA A 790 -31.29 -16.62 11.06
C ALA A 790 -31.30 -15.52 9.99
N ASP A 791 -31.25 -14.25 10.41
CA ASP A 791 -31.01 -13.11 9.51
C ASP A 791 -29.63 -13.15 8.85
N SER A 792 -28.66 -13.69 9.57
CA SER A 792 -27.27 -13.81 9.13
C SER A 792 -26.59 -15.01 9.78
N THR A 793 -25.60 -15.56 9.11
CA THR A 793 -24.72 -16.62 9.63
C THR A 793 -23.30 -16.34 9.16
N TRP A 794 -22.32 -16.54 10.05
CA TRP A 794 -20.93 -16.25 9.74
C TRP A 794 -20.46 -17.01 8.49
N GLY A 795 -20.01 -16.27 7.47
CA GLY A 795 -19.55 -16.79 6.18
C GLY A 795 -20.57 -17.66 5.43
N GLU A 796 -21.86 -17.54 5.77
CA GLU A 796 -22.94 -18.45 5.34
C GLU A 796 -22.58 -19.94 5.52
N ASN A 797 -21.77 -20.24 6.55
CA ASN A 797 -21.20 -21.55 6.78
C ASN A 797 -22.16 -22.42 7.58
N PRO A 798 -22.61 -23.57 7.03
CA PRO A 798 -23.57 -24.41 7.74
C PRO A 798 -22.99 -25.11 8.98
N ASN A 799 -21.65 -25.18 9.15
CA ASN A 799 -21.03 -25.69 10.38
C ASN A 799 -21.23 -24.78 11.59
N VAL A 800 -21.60 -23.51 11.37
CA VAL A 800 -21.99 -22.57 12.42
C VAL A 800 -23.39 -22.02 12.17
N GLY A 801 -24.23 -22.81 11.48
CA GLY A 801 -25.58 -22.45 11.06
C GLY A 801 -26.61 -22.54 12.19
N PRO A 802 -27.80 -21.94 12.00
CA PRO A 802 -28.82 -21.85 13.04
C PRO A 802 -29.38 -23.22 13.47
N ARG A 803 -29.27 -24.25 12.62
CA ARG A 803 -29.66 -25.63 12.98
C ARG A 803 -28.92 -26.14 14.21
N ASN A 804 -27.67 -25.75 14.40
CA ASN A 804 -26.87 -26.26 15.49
C ASN A 804 -27.47 -25.90 16.86
N LEU A 805 -28.24 -24.81 16.95
CA LEU A 805 -28.91 -24.43 18.19
C LEU A 805 -29.91 -25.46 18.72
N ILE A 806 -30.40 -26.35 17.85
CA ILE A 806 -31.45 -27.33 18.15
C ILE A 806 -31.02 -28.76 17.79
N ASP A 807 -29.72 -29.03 17.65
CA ASP A 807 -29.19 -30.36 17.33
C ASP A 807 -28.85 -31.20 18.57
N GLY A 808 -28.82 -30.58 19.76
CA GLY A 808 -28.49 -31.24 21.03
C GLY A 808 -26.99 -31.43 21.29
N ASP A 809 -26.12 -30.90 20.44
CA ASP A 809 -24.67 -30.92 20.57
C ASP A 809 -24.16 -29.53 20.99
N THR A 810 -23.65 -29.40 22.21
CA THR A 810 -23.13 -28.11 22.70
C THR A 810 -21.76 -27.73 22.13
N SER A 811 -21.15 -28.59 21.32
CA SER A 811 -19.88 -28.33 20.64
C SER A 811 -20.04 -27.68 19.27
N SER A 812 -21.25 -27.65 18.70
CA SER A 812 -21.60 -26.99 17.45
C SER A 812 -22.34 -25.67 17.73
N PRO A 813 -21.67 -24.51 17.79
CA PRO A 813 -22.37 -23.26 18.00
C PRO A 813 -23.07 -22.77 16.73
N TRP A 814 -24.04 -21.87 16.90
CA TRP A 814 -24.42 -20.93 15.85
C TRP A 814 -23.62 -19.63 16.03
N ARG A 815 -23.19 -19.05 14.91
CA ARG A 815 -22.52 -17.75 14.86
C ARG A 815 -23.22 -16.84 13.87
N SER A 816 -23.61 -15.66 14.34
CA SER A 816 -24.20 -14.62 13.50
C SER A 816 -23.17 -14.13 12.46
N GLY A 817 -23.65 -13.69 11.30
CA GLY A 817 -22.78 -12.99 10.34
C GLY A 817 -22.50 -11.54 10.72
N ASN A 818 -23.22 -11.02 11.72
CA ASN A 818 -23.03 -9.69 12.28
C ASN A 818 -22.09 -9.76 13.49
N ASP A 819 -21.28 -8.71 13.67
CA ASP A 819 -20.40 -8.56 14.84
C ASP A 819 -20.94 -7.51 15.83
N ILE A 820 -20.48 -7.62 17.08
CA ILE A 820 -20.69 -6.61 18.11
C ILE A 820 -19.80 -5.41 17.80
N THR A 821 -20.43 -4.26 17.61
CA THR A 821 -19.72 -3.02 17.30
C THR A 821 -19.47 -2.18 18.57
N ILE A 822 -18.80 -1.04 18.40
CA ILE A 822 -18.70 0.00 19.44
C ILE A 822 -20.06 0.58 19.86
N ARG A 823 -21.15 0.24 19.16
CA ARG A 823 -22.54 0.63 19.47
C ARG A 823 -23.40 -0.54 19.98
N GLY A 824 -22.82 -1.72 20.16
CA GLY A 824 -23.57 -2.95 20.44
C GLY A 824 -23.80 -3.77 19.17
N GLY A 825 -24.61 -4.82 19.29
CA GLY A 825 -24.93 -5.73 18.20
C GLY A 825 -26.32 -6.32 18.34
N THR A 826 -26.90 -6.72 17.21
CA THR A 826 -28.24 -7.29 17.12
C THR A 826 -28.24 -8.46 16.14
N SER A 827 -28.99 -9.51 16.45
CA SER A 827 -29.22 -10.65 15.54
C SER A 827 -30.64 -11.16 15.65
N LEU A 828 -31.17 -11.76 14.59
CA LEU A 828 -32.56 -12.25 14.52
C LEU A 828 -32.59 -13.75 14.17
N LEU A 829 -33.18 -14.56 15.04
CA LEU A 829 -33.51 -15.96 14.78
C LEU A 829 -35.00 -16.11 14.54
N SER A 830 -35.43 -17.05 13.69
CA SER A 830 -36.83 -17.37 13.47
C SER A 830 -37.07 -18.87 13.49
N LEU A 831 -38.06 -19.31 14.26
CA LEU A 831 -38.48 -20.70 14.39
C LEU A 831 -39.94 -20.84 13.98
N ASN A 832 -40.28 -21.91 13.27
CA ASN A 832 -41.66 -22.25 12.93
C ASN A 832 -41.92 -23.75 13.12
N TRP A 833 -43.09 -24.10 13.65
CA TRP A 833 -43.55 -25.47 13.79
C TRP A 833 -45.05 -25.57 13.46
N LYS A 834 -45.60 -26.79 13.38
CA LYS A 834 -46.97 -26.99 12.86
C LYS A 834 -48.07 -26.60 13.83
N GLU A 835 -48.04 -27.15 15.04
CA GLU A 835 -49.12 -27.02 16.02
C GLU A 835 -48.81 -25.94 17.06
N PRO A 836 -49.71 -24.98 17.35
CA PRO A 836 -49.46 -23.98 18.38
C PRO A 836 -49.15 -24.59 19.75
N ARG A 837 -48.11 -24.09 20.42
CA ARG A 837 -47.68 -24.51 21.76
C ARG A 837 -47.53 -23.30 22.67
N THR A 838 -47.76 -23.50 23.97
CA THR A 838 -47.60 -22.45 24.98
C THR A 838 -46.17 -22.45 25.52
N LEU A 839 -45.51 -21.30 25.45
CA LEU A 839 -44.12 -21.09 25.89
C LEU A 839 -44.09 -19.99 26.95
N SER A 840 -43.30 -20.17 28.00
CA SER A 840 -43.10 -19.15 29.05
C SER A 840 -41.62 -18.93 29.40
N SER A 841 -40.73 -19.70 28.79
CA SER A 841 -39.29 -19.63 29.04
C SER A 841 -38.49 -20.22 27.89
N LEU A 842 -37.28 -19.72 27.71
CA LEU A 842 -36.23 -20.29 26.88
C LEU A 842 -34.87 -20.10 27.54
N ARG A 843 -33.86 -20.82 27.08
CA ARG A 843 -32.49 -20.69 27.58
C ARG A 843 -31.49 -20.63 26.43
N LEU A 844 -30.64 -19.61 26.45
CA LEU A 844 -29.50 -19.47 25.55
C LEU A 844 -28.26 -20.06 26.25
N ARG A 845 -27.73 -21.20 25.78
CA ARG A 845 -26.51 -21.76 26.38
C ARG A 845 -25.29 -21.14 25.75
N LEU A 846 -24.44 -20.55 26.59
CA LEU A 846 -23.22 -19.88 26.19
C LEU A 846 -22.01 -20.80 26.41
N GLY A 847 -21.09 -20.82 25.46
CA GLY A 847 -19.77 -21.40 25.60
C GLY A 847 -18.83 -20.54 26.46
N GLU A 848 -17.68 -21.09 26.82
CA GLU A 848 -16.71 -20.49 27.76
C GLU A 848 -16.27 -19.05 27.40
N ASN A 849 -16.31 -18.69 26.12
CA ASN A 849 -15.86 -17.38 25.61
C ASN A 849 -16.97 -16.63 24.83
N ASP A 850 -18.22 -17.06 24.92
CA ASP A 850 -19.34 -16.37 24.27
C ASP A 850 -19.66 -15.06 25.01
N VAL A 851 -20.04 -14.02 24.26
CA VAL A 851 -20.47 -12.76 24.86
C VAL A 851 -21.90 -12.92 25.36
N ASN A 852 -22.15 -12.55 26.62
CA ASN A 852 -23.50 -12.56 27.19
C ASN A 852 -24.42 -11.56 26.43
N PRO A 853 -25.56 -12.01 25.88
CA PRO A 853 -26.61 -11.11 25.43
C PRO A 853 -27.18 -10.31 26.61
N THR A 854 -27.66 -9.09 26.36
CA THR A 854 -28.28 -8.25 27.39
C THR A 854 -29.75 -8.60 27.59
N ASP A 855 -30.46 -8.77 26.48
CA ASP A 855 -31.90 -9.00 26.44
C ASP A 855 -32.31 -9.63 25.09
N VAL A 856 -33.51 -10.19 25.07
CA VAL A 856 -34.15 -10.74 23.88
C VAL A 856 -35.52 -10.11 23.70
N VAL A 857 -35.84 -9.70 22.48
CA VAL A 857 -37.20 -9.33 22.06
C VAL A 857 -37.81 -10.47 21.27
N ILE A 858 -38.94 -10.97 21.77
CA ILE A 858 -39.65 -12.15 21.26
C ILE A 858 -40.85 -11.68 20.46
N PHE A 859 -40.90 -12.05 19.18
CA PHE A 859 -41.99 -11.74 18.26
C PHE A 859 -42.82 -12.99 17.95
N SER A 860 -44.14 -12.82 17.95
CA SER A 860 -45.12 -13.82 17.51
C SER A 860 -46.25 -13.11 16.78
N GLY A 861 -46.16 -13.05 15.44
CA GLY A 861 -47.04 -12.19 14.64
C GLY A 861 -46.85 -10.72 15.01
N ALA A 862 -47.92 -10.05 15.43
CA ALA A 862 -47.88 -8.65 15.86
C ALA A 862 -47.50 -8.44 17.34
N ILE A 863 -47.37 -9.52 18.12
CA ILE A 863 -47.01 -9.46 19.54
C ILE A 863 -45.49 -9.38 19.67
N ALA A 864 -44.99 -8.44 20.49
CA ALA A 864 -43.58 -8.29 20.83
C ALA A 864 -43.41 -8.23 22.37
N VAL A 865 -42.54 -9.09 22.92
CA VAL A 865 -42.25 -9.16 24.37
C VAL A 865 -40.75 -9.06 24.59
N GLY A 866 -40.29 -8.03 25.31
CA GLY A 866 -38.89 -7.91 25.72
C GLY A 866 -38.64 -8.60 27.06
N ALA A 867 -37.57 -9.38 27.16
CA ALA A 867 -37.16 -10.04 28.40
C ALA A 867 -35.63 -9.99 28.58
N PRO A 868 -35.12 -9.68 29.79
CA PRO A 868 -33.69 -9.69 30.05
C PRO A 868 -33.13 -11.12 30.01
N VAL A 869 -31.85 -11.25 29.64
CA VAL A 869 -31.12 -12.53 29.72
C VAL A 869 -30.40 -12.61 31.06
N SER A 870 -30.68 -13.67 31.83
CA SER A 870 -30.01 -13.92 33.11
C SER A 870 -28.56 -14.38 32.88
N ALA A 871 -27.72 -14.31 33.92
CA ALA A 871 -26.31 -14.72 33.83
C ALA A 871 -26.08 -16.19 33.43
N ASP A 872 -27.08 -17.05 33.65
CA ASP A 872 -27.06 -18.47 33.25
C ASP A 872 -27.71 -18.73 31.88
N GLY A 873 -28.06 -17.66 31.16
CA GLY A 873 -28.71 -17.67 29.85
C GLY A 873 -30.23 -17.83 29.87
N SER A 874 -30.86 -17.88 31.04
CA SER A 874 -32.31 -18.09 31.14
C SER A 874 -33.11 -16.81 30.83
N VAL A 875 -34.20 -16.99 30.08
CA VAL A 875 -35.14 -15.92 29.70
C VAL A 875 -36.55 -16.39 30.05
N SER A 876 -37.24 -15.65 30.91
CA SER A 876 -38.62 -15.92 31.33
C SER A 876 -39.53 -14.78 30.91
N PHE A 877 -40.73 -15.11 30.44
CA PHE A 877 -41.69 -14.14 29.91
C PHE A 877 -43.13 -14.65 30.11
N ASP A 878 -44.11 -13.76 29.98
CA ASP A 878 -45.52 -14.14 30.12
C ASP A 878 -45.90 -15.24 29.11
N PRO A 879 -46.68 -16.27 29.51
CA PRO A 879 -47.01 -17.39 28.64
C PRO A 879 -47.62 -16.95 27.29
N LEU A 880 -47.00 -17.38 26.21
CA LEU A 880 -47.36 -17.06 24.82
C LEU A 880 -47.71 -18.35 24.08
N THR A 881 -48.89 -18.42 23.46
CA THR A 881 -49.29 -19.58 22.64
C THR A 881 -49.11 -19.24 21.16
N THR A 882 -48.21 -19.93 20.48
CA THR A 882 -47.87 -19.66 19.08
C THR A 882 -47.34 -20.90 18.37
N ASN A 883 -47.29 -20.88 17.04
CA ASN A 883 -46.58 -21.85 16.21
C ASN A 883 -45.37 -21.25 15.47
N SER A 884 -45.07 -19.98 15.70
CA SER A 884 -43.92 -19.27 15.16
C SER A 884 -43.33 -18.28 16.16
N LEU A 885 -42.01 -18.13 16.13
CA LEU A 885 -41.25 -17.32 17.07
C LEU A 885 -40.10 -16.64 16.34
N SER A 886 -39.97 -15.32 16.44
CA SER A 886 -38.72 -14.64 16.07
C SER A 886 -38.07 -14.02 17.29
N LEU A 887 -36.76 -14.24 17.45
CA LEU A 887 -35.98 -13.80 18.60
C LEU A 887 -34.96 -12.77 18.11
N GLN A 888 -35.16 -11.49 18.47
CA GLN A 888 -34.14 -10.47 18.31
C GLN A 888 -33.27 -10.44 19.56
N ILE A 889 -31.98 -10.72 19.40
CA ILE A 889 -31.01 -10.88 20.49
C ILE A 889 -30.08 -9.67 20.47
N ASN A 890 -30.00 -8.97 21.60
CA ASN A 890 -29.26 -7.71 21.73
C ASN A 890 -27.98 -7.91 22.57
N TYR A 891 -26.90 -7.22 22.21
CA TYR A 891 -25.60 -7.30 22.86
C TYR A 891 -25.06 -5.91 23.23
N ALA A 892 -24.33 -5.85 24.35
CA ALA A 892 -23.64 -4.64 24.79
C ALA A 892 -22.44 -4.30 23.88
N ALA A 893 -22.08 -3.01 23.82
CA ALA A 893 -20.96 -2.55 23.01
C ALA A 893 -19.60 -3.09 23.50
N VAL A 894 -18.71 -3.44 22.55
CA VAL A 894 -17.33 -3.86 22.83
C VAL A 894 -16.34 -2.86 22.20
N PRO A 895 -15.51 -2.16 22.99
CA PRO A 895 -14.50 -1.22 22.47
C PRO A 895 -13.44 -1.90 21.58
N LEU A 896 -12.90 -1.16 20.60
CA LEU A 896 -11.86 -1.67 19.69
C LEU A 896 -10.55 -2.02 20.41
N GLU A 897 -10.27 -1.32 21.51
CA GLU A 897 -9.06 -1.48 22.32
C GLU A 897 -9.07 -2.74 23.20
N ASN A 898 -10.22 -3.40 23.36
CA ASN A 898 -10.32 -4.63 24.11
C ASN A 898 -9.84 -5.82 23.25
N VAL A 899 -8.61 -6.28 23.53
CA VAL A 899 -7.93 -7.37 22.81
C VAL A 899 -8.25 -8.77 23.37
N THR A 900 -9.12 -8.86 24.37
CA THR A 900 -9.47 -10.12 25.04
C THR A 900 -10.92 -10.54 24.85
N ALA A 901 -11.82 -9.60 24.57
CA ALA A 901 -13.24 -9.88 24.38
C ALA A 901 -13.52 -10.30 22.94
N SER A 902 -14.28 -11.38 22.78
CA SER A 902 -14.90 -11.72 21.49
C SER A 902 -15.86 -10.61 21.06
N ARG A 903 -15.93 -10.34 19.76
CA ARG A 903 -16.98 -9.51 19.15
C ARG A 903 -17.98 -10.35 18.36
N GLN A 904 -17.79 -11.66 18.28
CA GLN A 904 -18.69 -12.54 17.56
C GLN A 904 -19.98 -12.73 18.37
N MET A 905 -21.12 -12.48 17.75
CA MET A 905 -22.43 -12.83 18.31
C MET A 905 -22.73 -14.31 18.04
N GLY A 906 -23.30 -14.99 19.02
CA GLY A 906 -23.70 -16.39 18.90
C GLY A 906 -23.63 -17.14 20.22
N PHE A 907 -24.09 -18.38 20.19
CA PHE A 907 -24.18 -19.24 21.37
C PHE A 907 -24.28 -20.72 20.96
N THR A 908 -24.13 -21.64 21.91
CA THR A 908 -23.97 -23.08 21.63
C THR A 908 -25.29 -23.81 21.44
N SER A 909 -26.31 -23.53 22.27
CA SER A 909 -27.63 -24.15 22.09
C SER A 909 -28.78 -23.23 22.51
N LEU A 910 -29.96 -23.48 21.94
CA LEU A 910 -31.22 -22.85 22.29
C LEU A 910 -32.13 -23.92 22.89
N ASP A 911 -32.41 -23.85 24.19
CA ASP A 911 -33.33 -24.77 24.85
C ASP A 911 -34.71 -24.09 25.00
N ILE A 912 -35.71 -24.64 24.34
CA ILE A 912 -37.11 -24.23 24.47
C ILE A 912 -37.92 -25.45 24.93
N PRO A 913 -38.20 -25.59 26.24
CA PRO A 913 -38.82 -26.80 26.80
C PRO A 913 -40.11 -27.23 26.09
N ALA A 914 -40.92 -26.27 25.65
CA ALA A 914 -42.21 -26.53 25.01
C ALA A 914 -42.12 -27.16 23.61
N ILE A 915 -40.96 -27.13 22.94
CA ILE A 915 -40.75 -27.72 21.60
C ILE A 915 -39.52 -28.65 21.55
N ALA A 916 -38.95 -29.02 22.71
CA ALA A 916 -37.72 -29.82 22.76
C ALA A 916 -37.87 -31.21 22.12
N ASP A 917 -39.07 -31.79 22.15
CA ASP A 917 -39.44 -33.03 21.47
C ASP A 917 -39.43 -32.93 19.93
N LEU A 918 -39.42 -31.70 19.38
CA LEU A 918 -39.36 -31.46 17.94
C LEU A 918 -37.93 -31.31 17.40
N TYR A 919 -36.92 -31.37 18.27
CA TYR A 919 -35.53 -31.14 17.88
C TYR A 919 -35.01 -32.25 16.99
N PRO A 920 -34.43 -31.93 15.82
CA PRO A 920 -34.08 -32.94 14.82
C PRO A 920 -32.83 -33.75 15.15
N GLY A 921 -32.10 -33.40 16.22
CA GLY A 921 -30.80 -33.99 16.55
C GLY A 921 -29.68 -33.62 15.56
N PRO A 922 -28.48 -34.19 15.75
CA PRO A 922 -27.34 -33.94 14.88
C PRO A 922 -27.61 -34.32 13.43
N VAL A 923 -27.03 -33.58 12.50
CA VAL A 923 -27.13 -33.91 11.07
C VAL A 923 -26.51 -35.29 10.81
N ASN A 924 -27.28 -36.22 10.27
CA ASN A 924 -26.73 -37.46 9.75
C ASN A 924 -25.90 -37.15 8.50
N ARG A 925 -24.57 -37.08 8.67
CA ARG A 925 -23.60 -36.71 7.64
C ARG A 925 -23.59 -37.65 6.43
N SER A 926 -24.07 -38.88 6.57
CA SER A 926 -24.17 -39.85 5.47
C SER A 926 -25.46 -39.71 4.66
N SER A 927 -26.38 -38.82 5.03
CA SER A 927 -27.63 -38.60 4.30
C SER A 927 -27.33 -38.17 2.87
N PRO A 928 -27.89 -38.83 1.85
CA PRO A 928 -27.62 -38.50 0.46
C PRO A 928 -28.33 -37.21 0.05
N TYR A 929 -27.65 -36.40 -0.74
CA TYR A 929 -28.23 -35.31 -1.53
C TYR A 929 -28.07 -35.65 -3.00
N VAL A 930 -29.21 -35.76 -3.71
CA VAL A 930 -29.24 -36.10 -5.13
C VAL A 930 -30.00 -35.02 -5.90
N ALA A 931 -29.37 -34.44 -6.90
CA ALA A 931 -30.03 -33.63 -7.92
C ALA A 931 -29.97 -34.37 -9.26
N ALA A 932 -31.14 -34.72 -9.80
CA ALA A 932 -31.25 -35.41 -11.08
C ALA A 932 -30.82 -34.49 -12.24
N CYS A 933 -30.59 -35.09 -13.41
CA CYS A 933 -30.36 -34.38 -14.66
C CYS A 933 -31.44 -33.32 -14.91
N GLY A 934 -31.04 -32.13 -15.36
CA GLY A 934 -31.91 -30.96 -15.54
C GLY A 934 -32.17 -30.15 -14.26
N SER A 935 -31.97 -30.72 -13.06
CA SER A 935 -32.02 -29.97 -11.79
C SER A 935 -30.63 -29.59 -11.26
N GLY A 936 -29.62 -30.38 -11.60
CA GLY A 936 -28.22 -30.06 -11.34
C GLY A 936 -27.67 -28.93 -12.22
N PRO A 937 -26.39 -28.54 -12.01
CA PRO A 937 -25.77 -27.49 -12.78
C PRO A 937 -25.50 -27.92 -14.24
N SER A 938 -25.23 -26.96 -15.11
CA SER A 938 -24.89 -27.20 -16.52
C SER A 938 -23.75 -26.29 -16.99
N VAL A 939 -22.97 -26.75 -17.95
CA VAL A 939 -21.98 -25.94 -18.68
C VAL A 939 -22.32 -25.94 -20.16
N THR A 940 -22.36 -24.76 -20.75
CA THR A 940 -22.45 -24.57 -22.21
C THR A 940 -21.08 -24.19 -22.73
N VAL A 941 -20.53 -24.94 -23.69
CA VAL A 941 -19.27 -24.63 -24.39
C VAL A 941 -19.53 -24.58 -25.89
N GLY A 942 -19.39 -23.40 -26.50
CA GLY A 942 -19.79 -23.18 -27.89
C GLY A 942 -21.26 -23.55 -28.11
N SER A 943 -21.53 -24.51 -28.99
CA SER A 943 -22.88 -25.04 -29.25
C SER A 943 -23.27 -26.25 -28.39
N SER A 944 -22.37 -26.75 -27.54
CA SER A 944 -22.57 -27.96 -26.75
C SER A 944 -23.01 -27.61 -25.33
N LYS A 945 -24.17 -28.12 -24.89
CA LYS A 945 -24.65 -28.00 -23.50
C LYS A 945 -24.49 -29.33 -22.78
N ILE A 946 -23.79 -29.33 -21.65
CA ILE A 946 -23.56 -30.49 -20.80
C ILE A 946 -24.29 -30.26 -19.48
N GLU A 947 -25.23 -31.14 -19.16
CA GLU A 947 -25.96 -31.13 -17.90
C GLU A 947 -25.39 -32.17 -16.94
N TYR A 948 -25.39 -31.87 -15.65
CA TYR A 948 -24.80 -32.73 -14.63
C TYR A 948 -25.84 -33.21 -13.64
N ALA A 949 -25.69 -34.45 -13.20
CA ALA A 949 -26.34 -34.94 -11.99
C ALA A 949 -25.41 -34.71 -10.79
N VAL A 950 -26.00 -34.46 -9.63
CA VAL A 950 -25.26 -34.30 -8.37
C VAL A 950 -25.58 -35.48 -7.48
N ASN A 951 -24.56 -36.18 -7.00
CA ASN A 951 -24.70 -37.24 -6.01
C ASN A 951 -23.63 -37.03 -4.94
N THR A 952 -24.05 -36.58 -3.76
CA THR A 952 -23.15 -36.26 -2.65
C THR A 952 -23.85 -36.51 -1.30
N THR A 953 -23.23 -36.15 -0.20
CA THR A 953 -23.78 -36.31 1.15
C THR A 953 -23.96 -34.99 1.87
N ALA A 954 -24.83 -34.98 2.89
CA ALA A 954 -24.98 -33.87 3.81
C ALA A 954 -23.63 -33.48 4.45
N GLY A 955 -22.78 -34.44 4.79
CA GLY A 955 -21.43 -34.20 5.31
C GLY A 955 -20.54 -33.44 4.32
N ALA A 956 -20.53 -33.84 3.05
CA ALA A 956 -19.75 -33.14 2.03
C ALA A 956 -20.24 -31.70 1.80
N LEU A 957 -21.55 -31.46 1.90
CA LEU A 957 -22.13 -30.11 1.84
C LEU A 957 -21.77 -29.27 3.07
N LEU A 958 -21.78 -29.86 4.27
CA LEU A 958 -21.34 -29.21 5.51
C LEU A 958 -19.86 -28.80 5.41
N ASP A 959 -19.00 -29.72 4.99
CA ASP A 959 -17.56 -29.50 4.91
C ASP A 959 -17.16 -28.56 3.75
N GLY A 960 -18.09 -28.28 2.82
CA GLY A 960 -17.79 -27.55 1.59
C GLY A 960 -16.81 -28.31 0.67
N SER A 961 -16.85 -29.65 0.74
CA SER A 961 -15.97 -30.53 -0.03
C SER A 961 -16.14 -30.33 -1.54
N THR A 962 -15.07 -30.48 -2.30
CA THR A 962 -15.13 -30.51 -3.77
C THR A 962 -15.86 -31.78 -4.24
N ILE A 963 -16.89 -31.59 -5.07
CA ILE A 963 -17.73 -32.65 -5.63
C ILE A 963 -17.42 -32.78 -7.12
N SER A 964 -16.92 -33.94 -7.56
CA SER A 964 -16.80 -34.25 -8.99
C SER A 964 -18.18 -34.48 -9.60
N LEU A 965 -18.49 -33.79 -10.69
CA LEU A 965 -19.78 -33.92 -11.36
C LEU A 965 -19.74 -34.96 -12.47
N ALA A 966 -20.78 -35.80 -12.55
CA ALA A 966 -20.98 -36.76 -13.63
C ALA A 966 -21.91 -36.17 -14.68
N ALA A 967 -21.46 -36.13 -15.93
CA ALA A 967 -22.28 -35.68 -17.05
C ALA A 967 -23.46 -36.63 -17.29
N CYS A 968 -24.62 -36.07 -17.57
CA CYS A 968 -25.84 -36.83 -17.88
C CYS A 968 -25.80 -37.49 -19.27
N GLY A 969 -24.97 -36.95 -20.18
CA GLY A 969 -24.77 -37.46 -21.54
C GLY A 969 -23.29 -37.48 -21.91
N SER A 970 -22.98 -37.34 -23.20
CA SER A 970 -21.59 -37.21 -23.65
C SER A 970 -20.96 -35.93 -23.12
N ASP A 971 -19.79 -36.07 -22.48
CA ASP A 971 -18.90 -34.98 -22.06
C ASP A 971 -17.88 -34.60 -23.15
N SER A 972 -17.90 -35.33 -24.27
CA SER A 972 -16.99 -35.16 -25.40
C SER A 972 -17.69 -34.36 -26.51
N PHE A 973 -16.99 -33.36 -27.05
CA PHE A 973 -17.49 -32.46 -28.09
C PHE A 973 -16.34 -31.95 -28.97
N THR A 974 -16.66 -31.47 -30.18
CA THR A 974 -15.68 -30.90 -31.11
C THR A 974 -15.81 -29.38 -31.12
N LEU A 975 -14.67 -28.69 -31.03
CA LEU A 975 -14.62 -27.24 -31.20
C LEU A 975 -13.96 -26.88 -32.53
N ALA A 976 -14.52 -25.89 -33.21
CA ALA A 976 -13.91 -25.30 -34.40
C ALA A 976 -12.82 -24.30 -34.00
N PRO A 977 -11.84 -24.00 -34.88
CA PRO A 977 -10.88 -22.93 -34.64
C PRO A 977 -11.60 -21.58 -34.50
N GLY A 978 -11.12 -20.72 -33.61
CA GLY A 978 -11.70 -19.40 -33.36
C GLY A 978 -12.15 -19.20 -31.92
N GLU A 979 -12.88 -18.10 -31.67
CA GLU A 979 -13.40 -17.80 -30.34
C GLU A 979 -14.51 -18.79 -29.95
N THR A 980 -14.46 -19.25 -28.71
CA THR A 980 -15.46 -20.11 -28.08
C THR A 980 -15.87 -19.52 -26.74
N LEU A 981 -17.18 -19.53 -26.46
CA LEU A 981 -17.75 -19.08 -25.20
C LEU A 981 -17.97 -20.28 -24.26
N LEU A 982 -17.82 -20.05 -22.97
CA LEU A 982 -18.15 -21.00 -21.92
C LEU A 982 -18.98 -20.32 -20.85
N ASP A 983 -20.13 -20.89 -20.52
CA ASP A 983 -21.03 -20.38 -19.49
C ASP A 983 -21.51 -21.52 -18.58
N ALA A 984 -21.39 -21.31 -17.27
CA ALA A 984 -21.89 -22.22 -16.25
C ALA A 984 -23.21 -21.70 -15.66
N ALA A 985 -24.14 -22.61 -15.37
CA ALA A 985 -25.37 -22.32 -14.64
C ALA A 985 -25.54 -23.31 -13.48
N SER A 986 -25.94 -22.82 -12.30
CA SER A 986 -26.08 -23.65 -11.08
C SER A 986 -27.34 -24.53 -11.05
N GLY A 987 -28.34 -24.21 -11.89
CA GLY A 987 -29.66 -24.87 -11.84
C GLY A 987 -30.43 -24.55 -10.56
N SER A 988 -31.26 -25.48 -10.09
CA SER A 988 -32.01 -25.38 -8.82
C SER A 988 -31.32 -26.11 -7.65
N SER A 989 -30.13 -26.66 -7.89
CA SER A 989 -29.39 -27.46 -6.92
C SER A 989 -28.68 -26.62 -5.84
N LEU A 990 -28.34 -27.24 -4.72
CA LEU A 990 -27.54 -26.66 -3.64
C LEU A 990 -26.04 -26.63 -3.92
N VAL A 991 -25.62 -26.87 -5.16
CA VAL A 991 -24.22 -26.84 -5.56
C VAL A 991 -24.03 -25.92 -6.75
N THR A 992 -22.82 -25.38 -6.87
CA THR A 992 -22.43 -24.47 -7.94
C THR A 992 -21.09 -24.89 -8.50
N ILE A 993 -20.91 -24.70 -9.81
CA ILE A 993 -19.68 -25.06 -10.49
C ILE A 993 -18.55 -24.20 -9.94
N GLN A 994 -17.52 -24.87 -9.45
CA GLN A 994 -16.31 -24.22 -8.99
C GLN A 994 -15.30 -24.08 -10.12
N GLN A 995 -15.06 -25.18 -10.82
CA GLN A 995 -13.94 -25.28 -11.72
C GLN A 995 -14.31 -26.17 -12.90
N THR A 996 -13.83 -25.76 -14.07
CA THR A 996 -14.03 -26.47 -15.31
C THR A 996 -12.69 -26.58 -16.04
N VAL A 997 -12.38 -27.81 -16.46
CA VAL A 997 -11.23 -28.14 -17.31
C VAL A 997 -11.74 -28.58 -18.67
N VAL A 998 -11.40 -27.83 -19.71
CA VAL A 998 -11.66 -28.16 -21.12
C VAL A 998 -10.35 -28.67 -21.72
N GLY A 999 -10.28 -29.91 -22.16
CA GLY A 999 -9.06 -30.48 -22.74
C GLY A 999 -9.27 -31.85 -23.39
N ASN A 1000 -8.36 -32.27 -24.27
CA ASN A 1000 -8.44 -33.58 -24.93
C ASN A 1000 -8.27 -34.76 -23.94
N ALA A 1001 -7.45 -34.56 -22.92
CA ALA A 1001 -7.33 -35.43 -21.76
C ALA A 1001 -7.36 -34.56 -20.49
N PRO A 1002 -8.51 -34.44 -19.78
CA PRO A 1002 -8.66 -33.55 -18.63
C PRO A 1002 -7.90 -34.03 -17.38
N THR A 1003 -7.15 -35.12 -17.52
CA THR A 1003 -6.17 -35.65 -16.57
C THR A 1003 -4.89 -35.95 -17.33
N MET A 1004 -3.74 -35.61 -16.76
CA MET A 1004 -2.45 -35.96 -17.37
C MET A 1004 -1.86 -37.18 -16.69
N ALA A 1005 -1.22 -38.05 -17.49
CA ALA A 1005 -0.36 -39.07 -16.93
C ALA A 1005 0.77 -38.40 -16.10
N PRO A 1006 1.27 -39.06 -15.05
CA PRO A 1006 2.48 -38.61 -14.37
C PRO A 1006 3.64 -38.43 -15.36
N PRO A 1007 4.61 -37.56 -15.08
CA PRO A 1007 5.80 -37.43 -15.91
C PRO A 1007 6.44 -38.81 -16.16
N SER A 1008 6.71 -39.15 -17.42
CA SER A 1008 7.35 -40.40 -17.78
C SER A 1008 8.85 -40.32 -17.49
N GLY A 1009 9.25 -40.71 -16.26
CA GLY A 1009 10.64 -40.80 -15.83
C GLY A 1009 10.90 -40.13 -14.47
N ALA A 1010 11.83 -40.70 -13.69
CA ALA A 1010 12.20 -40.18 -12.39
C ALA A 1010 13.09 -38.92 -12.53
N PRO A 1011 12.86 -37.84 -11.77
CA PRO A 1011 13.83 -36.77 -11.63
C PRO A 1011 15.19 -37.32 -11.18
N ARG A 1012 16.28 -36.66 -11.58
CA ARG A 1012 17.63 -37.03 -11.13
C ARG A 1012 17.72 -36.93 -9.62
N SER A 1013 18.46 -37.83 -8.99
CA SER A 1013 18.78 -37.69 -7.56
C SER A 1013 19.56 -36.40 -7.32
N ILE A 1014 19.33 -35.80 -6.15
CA ILE A 1014 19.98 -34.56 -5.73
C ILE A 1014 20.47 -34.72 -4.29
N ALA A 1015 21.68 -34.25 -4.03
CA ALA A 1015 22.23 -34.11 -2.69
C ALA A 1015 22.75 -32.68 -2.51
N ILE A 1016 22.26 -32.01 -1.47
CA ILE A 1016 22.73 -30.66 -1.11
C ILE A 1016 24.07 -30.80 -0.40
N GLY A 1017 25.11 -30.16 -0.94
CA GLY A 1017 26.44 -30.16 -0.34
C GLY A 1017 26.65 -28.95 0.57
N HIS A 1018 26.73 -27.77 -0.04
CA HIS A 1018 26.88 -26.49 0.66
C HIS A 1018 25.82 -25.51 0.16
N TRP A 1019 25.18 -24.78 1.08
CA TRP A 1019 24.18 -23.77 0.74
C TRP A 1019 24.50 -22.42 1.39
N GLY A 1020 25.44 -21.69 0.79
CA GLY A 1020 25.84 -20.36 1.22
C GLY A 1020 25.03 -19.23 0.58
N THR A 1021 25.25 -18.01 1.08
CA THR A 1021 24.62 -16.79 0.55
C THR A 1021 25.10 -16.43 -0.85
N ASN A 1022 26.35 -16.76 -1.20
CA ASN A 1022 26.98 -16.35 -2.46
C ASN A 1022 27.55 -17.51 -3.29
N ASP A 1023 27.64 -18.70 -2.70
CA ASP A 1023 28.21 -19.89 -3.31
C ASP A 1023 27.49 -21.13 -2.76
N ARG A 1024 27.19 -22.08 -3.65
CA ARG A 1024 26.42 -23.28 -3.33
C ARG A 1024 26.93 -24.45 -4.14
N THR A 1025 26.86 -25.64 -3.56
CA THR A 1025 27.22 -26.89 -4.23
C THR A 1025 26.12 -27.91 -4.09
N VAL A 1026 25.77 -28.52 -5.21
CA VAL A 1026 24.73 -29.54 -5.31
C VAL A 1026 25.29 -30.68 -6.14
N THR A 1027 25.18 -31.92 -5.67
CA THR A 1027 25.51 -33.09 -6.47
C THR A 1027 24.23 -33.61 -7.11
N VAL A 1028 24.28 -33.82 -8.43
CA VAL A 1028 23.16 -34.29 -9.23
C VAL A 1028 23.52 -35.64 -9.84
N GLY A 1029 22.60 -36.61 -9.76
CA GLY A 1029 22.80 -37.95 -10.32
C GLY A 1029 22.84 -37.99 -11.85
N ASP A 1030 23.10 -39.18 -12.36
CA ASP A 1030 22.99 -39.50 -13.78
C ASP A 1030 21.52 -39.52 -14.25
N GLY A 1031 21.30 -39.31 -15.54
CA GLY A 1031 19.98 -39.40 -16.14
C GLY A 1031 19.81 -38.59 -17.42
N ALA A 1032 18.56 -38.51 -17.88
CA ALA A 1032 18.15 -37.67 -19.01
C ALA A 1032 18.33 -36.17 -18.71
N GLU A 1033 18.26 -35.32 -19.74
CA GLU A 1033 18.27 -33.87 -19.56
C GLU A 1033 17.20 -33.41 -18.55
N GLY A 1034 17.58 -32.51 -17.65
CA GLY A 1034 16.76 -32.10 -16.52
C GLY A 1034 16.98 -30.66 -16.11
N LEU A 1035 16.21 -30.22 -15.12
CA LEU A 1035 16.31 -28.88 -14.53
C LEU A 1035 16.75 -29.02 -13.08
N LEU A 1036 17.79 -28.28 -12.70
CA LEU A 1036 18.09 -28.01 -11.28
C LEU A 1036 17.38 -26.70 -10.91
N ALA A 1037 16.27 -26.82 -10.22
CA ALA A 1037 15.55 -25.68 -9.68
C ALA A 1037 16.12 -25.28 -8.32
N VAL A 1038 16.52 -24.02 -8.21
CA VAL A 1038 16.81 -23.37 -6.94
C VAL A 1038 15.51 -22.75 -6.49
N ASN A 1039 15.02 -23.19 -5.34
CA ASN A 1039 13.72 -22.75 -4.84
C ASN A 1039 13.92 -21.37 -4.25
N GLU A 1040 14.25 -20.34 -5.02
CA GLU A 1040 14.46 -18.92 -4.64
C GLU A 1040 14.11 -18.04 -5.83
N ALA A 1041 13.88 -16.75 -5.58
CA ALA A 1041 13.61 -15.78 -6.64
C ALA A 1041 14.74 -15.74 -7.68
N PHE A 1042 14.35 -15.76 -8.96
CA PHE A 1042 15.24 -15.65 -10.10
C PHE A 1042 16.08 -14.38 -10.03
N ASN A 1043 17.40 -14.51 -10.23
CA ASN A 1043 18.29 -13.38 -10.30
C ASN A 1043 19.38 -13.62 -11.35
N VAL A 1044 19.53 -12.66 -12.27
CA VAL A 1044 20.54 -12.72 -13.35
C VAL A 1044 21.99 -12.73 -12.87
N GLY A 1045 22.24 -12.47 -11.58
CA GLY A 1045 23.56 -12.56 -10.96
C GLY A 1045 24.00 -13.99 -10.61
N TRP A 1046 23.10 -14.97 -10.56
CA TRP A 1046 23.44 -16.37 -10.29
C TRP A 1046 23.91 -17.07 -11.58
N THR A 1047 25.06 -17.74 -11.48
CA THR A 1047 25.61 -18.59 -12.54
C THR A 1047 25.85 -19.98 -11.98
N ALA A 1048 25.64 -21.02 -12.79
CA ALA A 1048 25.93 -22.40 -12.40
C ALA A 1048 26.86 -23.08 -13.41
N SER A 1049 27.67 -24.02 -12.93
CA SER A 1049 28.48 -24.88 -13.77
C SER A 1049 28.44 -26.33 -13.28
N LEU A 1050 28.37 -27.28 -14.21
CA LEU A 1050 28.50 -28.72 -13.94
C LEU A 1050 29.90 -29.16 -14.36
N ASN A 1051 30.71 -29.62 -13.40
CA ASN A 1051 32.09 -30.07 -13.65
C ASN A 1051 32.94 -29.05 -14.46
N GLY A 1052 32.68 -27.75 -14.28
CA GLY A 1052 33.37 -26.65 -14.99
C GLY A 1052 32.67 -26.12 -16.25
N SER A 1053 31.67 -26.83 -16.78
CA SER A 1053 30.88 -26.39 -17.94
C SER A 1053 29.69 -25.52 -17.51
N SER A 1054 29.52 -24.34 -18.11
CA SER A 1054 28.43 -23.41 -17.77
C SER A 1054 27.06 -23.99 -18.10
N LEU A 1055 26.09 -23.77 -17.22
CA LEU A 1055 24.69 -24.15 -17.42
C LEU A 1055 23.83 -22.96 -17.83
N THR A 1056 22.79 -23.22 -18.61
CA THR A 1056 21.82 -22.20 -19.05
C THR A 1056 20.83 -21.91 -17.92
N ALA A 1057 20.74 -20.65 -17.50
CA ALA A 1057 19.78 -20.20 -16.50
C ALA A 1057 18.38 -20.02 -17.11
N LEU A 1058 17.34 -20.42 -16.37
CA LEU A 1058 15.95 -20.27 -16.73
C LEU A 1058 15.14 -19.70 -15.56
N LYS A 1059 14.08 -18.95 -15.86
CA LYS A 1059 13.05 -18.58 -14.89
C LYS A 1059 11.88 -19.55 -15.03
N ILE A 1060 11.71 -20.43 -14.05
CA ILE A 1060 10.57 -21.36 -14.00
C ILE A 1060 9.54 -20.89 -12.96
N ASP A 1061 8.34 -21.43 -13.03
CA ASP A 1061 7.21 -21.11 -12.17
C ASP A 1061 6.82 -19.63 -12.17
N GLY A 1062 7.33 -18.86 -13.14
CA GLY A 1062 7.17 -17.41 -13.23
C GLY A 1062 8.01 -16.58 -12.25
N TRP A 1063 8.77 -17.20 -11.34
CA TRP A 1063 9.57 -16.49 -10.34
C TRP A 1063 10.83 -17.22 -9.85
N ARG A 1064 10.93 -18.55 -10.00
CA ARG A 1064 12.02 -19.37 -9.47
C ARG A 1064 13.24 -19.42 -10.39
N GLN A 1065 14.42 -19.48 -9.79
CA GLN A 1065 15.67 -19.74 -10.49
C GLN A 1065 15.80 -21.22 -10.88
N ALA A 1066 16.19 -21.51 -12.12
CA ALA A 1066 16.58 -22.86 -12.54
C ALA A 1066 17.79 -22.86 -13.47
N PHE A 1067 18.41 -24.03 -13.63
CA PHE A 1067 19.50 -24.28 -14.56
C PHE A 1067 19.26 -25.58 -15.33
N VAL A 1068 19.47 -25.58 -16.64
CA VAL A 1068 19.40 -26.78 -17.48
C VAL A 1068 20.62 -27.66 -17.20
N VAL A 1069 20.39 -28.91 -16.81
CA VAL A 1069 21.40 -29.94 -16.54
C VAL A 1069 21.39 -30.91 -17.73
N PRO A 1070 22.46 -30.97 -18.53
CA PRO A 1070 22.50 -31.80 -19.73
C PRO A 1070 22.45 -33.29 -19.40
N GLU A 1071 21.92 -34.10 -20.32
CA GLU A 1071 21.95 -35.57 -20.25
C GLU A 1071 23.37 -36.11 -19.95
N GLY A 1072 23.46 -37.13 -19.08
CA GLY A 1072 24.73 -37.82 -18.81
C GLY A 1072 24.91 -38.24 -17.35
N ALA A 1073 26.16 -38.52 -16.98
CA ALA A 1073 26.55 -39.14 -15.69
C ALA A 1073 26.35 -38.29 -14.43
N GLY A 1074 25.87 -37.05 -14.56
CA GLY A 1074 25.73 -36.13 -13.43
C GLY A 1074 27.07 -35.57 -12.93
N GLY A 1075 27.09 -35.12 -11.68
CA GLY A 1075 28.26 -34.53 -11.04
C GLY A 1075 27.94 -33.37 -10.12
N THR A 1076 28.97 -32.61 -9.74
CA THR A 1076 28.82 -31.48 -8.83
C THR A 1076 28.51 -30.21 -9.62
N VAL A 1077 27.33 -29.66 -9.37
CA VAL A 1077 26.92 -28.33 -9.82
C VAL A 1077 27.36 -27.31 -8.78
N THR A 1078 28.16 -26.34 -9.22
CA THR A 1078 28.58 -25.20 -8.41
C THR A 1078 27.85 -23.96 -8.86
N LEU A 1079 27.10 -23.34 -7.94
CA LEU A 1079 26.40 -22.08 -8.16
C LEU A 1079 27.16 -20.95 -7.49
N THR A 1080 27.32 -19.83 -8.19
CA THR A 1080 28.02 -18.65 -7.67
C THR A 1080 27.26 -17.38 -8.01
N PHE A 1081 27.12 -16.48 -7.03
CA PHE A 1081 26.61 -15.14 -7.27
C PHE A 1081 27.75 -14.25 -7.80
N ALA A 1082 27.86 -14.17 -9.13
CA ALA A 1082 28.97 -13.51 -9.82
C ALA A 1082 29.21 -12.05 -9.37
N PRO A 1083 28.20 -11.23 -9.03
CA PRO A 1083 28.40 -9.85 -8.57
C PRO A 1083 29.14 -9.72 -7.23
N ASN A 1084 29.15 -10.76 -6.38
CA ASN A 1084 29.73 -10.72 -5.03
C ASN A 1084 31.22 -10.34 -5.05
N ARG A 1085 31.99 -10.76 -6.06
CA ARG A 1085 33.42 -10.39 -6.17
C ARG A 1085 33.62 -8.88 -6.28
N TYR A 1086 32.76 -8.20 -7.03
CA TYR A 1086 32.81 -6.74 -7.20
C TYR A 1086 32.33 -6.03 -5.94
N PHE A 1087 31.33 -6.59 -5.26
CA PHE A 1087 30.87 -6.09 -3.97
C PHE A 1087 31.98 -6.13 -2.93
N ARG A 1088 32.64 -7.29 -2.75
CA ARG A 1088 33.78 -7.46 -1.82
C ARG A 1088 34.93 -6.52 -2.16
N PHE A 1089 35.30 -6.43 -3.44
CA PHE A 1089 36.33 -5.50 -3.88
C PHE A 1089 35.96 -4.05 -3.58
N GLY A 1090 34.72 -3.64 -3.89
CA GLY A 1090 34.22 -2.29 -3.62
C GLY A 1090 34.16 -1.96 -2.13
N ALA A 1091 33.78 -2.91 -1.28
CA ALA A 1091 33.75 -2.74 0.17
C ALA A 1091 35.16 -2.56 0.74
N ILE A 1092 36.11 -3.43 0.34
CA ILE A 1092 37.51 -3.36 0.77
C ILE A 1092 38.15 -2.06 0.28
N LEU A 1093 38.03 -1.75 -1.01
CA LEU A 1093 38.55 -0.51 -1.59
C LEU A 1093 37.93 0.71 -0.91
N GLY A 1094 36.63 0.69 -0.67
CA GLY A 1094 35.90 1.74 0.04
C GLY A 1094 36.40 1.95 1.47
N LEU A 1095 36.76 0.89 2.19
CA LEU A 1095 37.38 0.99 3.52
C LEU A 1095 38.77 1.64 3.44
N PHE A 1096 39.61 1.24 2.48
CA PHE A 1096 40.91 1.86 2.27
C PHE A 1096 40.81 3.34 1.87
N THR A 1097 39.88 3.70 1.00
CA THR A 1097 39.67 5.10 0.59
C THR A 1097 39.09 5.94 1.72
N LEU A 1098 38.21 5.39 2.55
CA LEU A 1098 37.72 6.05 3.76
C LEU A 1098 38.85 6.25 4.78
N LEU A 1099 39.70 5.24 4.99
CA LEU A 1099 40.89 5.34 5.84
C LEU A 1099 41.85 6.41 5.30
N ALA A 1100 42.06 6.47 3.97
CA ALA A 1100 42.87 7.52 3.36
C ALA A 1100 42.28 8.92 3.63
N VAL A 1101 40.96 9.09 3.55
CA VAL A 1101 40.28 10.34 3.92
C VAL A 1101 40.49 10.67 5.41
N PHE A 1102 40.36 9.68 6.30
CA PHE A 1102 40.62 9.84 7.73
C PHE A 1102 42.07 10.27 8.01
N VAL A 1103 43.04 9.58 7.43
CA VAL A 1103 44.46 9.93 7.52
C VAL A 1103 44.71 11.32 6.95
N MET A 1104 44.10 11.68 5.82
CA MET A 1104 44.20 13.03 5.25
C MET A 1104 43.66 14.10 6.21
N ALA A 1105 42.58 13.82 6.95
CA ALA A 1105 42.03 14.75 7.94
C ALA A 1105 42.97 14.96 9.13
N LEU A 1106 43.74 13.95 9.52
CA LEU A 1106 44.71 14.01 10.63
C LEU A 1106 46.09 14.54 10.21
N TRP A 1107 46.48 14.32 8.95
CA TRP A 1107 47.84 14.60 8.49
C TRP A 1107 48.21 16.09 8.64
N PRO A 1108 49.33 16.41 9.30
CA PRO A 1108 49.74 17.78 9.58
C PRO A 1108 50.07 18.54 8.29
N ASP A 1109 49.66 19.80 8.23
CA ASP A 1109 49.93 20.62 7.05
C ASP A 1109 51.37 21.12 7.04
N ARG A 1110 52.10 20.86 5.95
CA ARG A 1110 53.39 21.51 5.71
C ARG A 1110 53.14 23.01 5.50
N LYS A 1111 53.74 23.86 6.35
CA LYS A 1111 53.70 25.32 6.24
C LYS A 1111 54.16 25.76 4.84
N LYS A 1112 53.22 26.03 3.94
CA LYS A 1112 53.44 26.75 2.68
C LYS A 1112 52.71 28.09 2.74
N ARG A 1113 53.24 29.08 2.02
CA ARG A 1113 52.70 30.46 1.88
C ARG A 1113 51.17 30.43 1.82
N GLN A 1114 50.51 31.11 2.75
CA GLN A 1114 49.06 31.18 2.81
C GLN A 1114 48.53 31.93 1.58
N PRO A 1115 47.75 31.29 0.69
CA PRO A 1115 47.04 32.02 -0.35
C PRO A 1115 45.90 32.84 0.26
N ASP A 1116 45.61 33.98 -0.35
CA ASP A 1116 44.60 34.96 0.10
C ASP A 1116 43.25 34.33 0.47
N ALA A 1117 42.58 34.94 1.45
CA ALA A 1117 41.24 34.56 1.85
C ALA A 1117 40.26 34.63 0.68
N LEU A 1118 39.38 33.63 0.57
CA LEU A 1118 38.36 33.56 -0.47
C LEU A 1118 37.16 34.44 -0.11
N ASN A 1119 37.13 35.64 -0.71
CA ASN A 1119 35.97 36.53 -0.63
C ASN A 1119 34.76 35.96 -1.39
N GLU A 1120 33.57 36.46 -1.05
CA GLU A 1120 32.34 36.18 -1.81
C GLU A 1120 32.48 36.71 -3.24
N GLY A 1121 32.18 35.88 -4.24
CA GLY A 1121 32.26 36.26 -5.65
C GLY A 1121 31.09 37.13 -6.05
N GLN A 1122 31.28 38.02 -7.04
CA GLN A 1122 30.19 38.79 -7.63
C GLN A 1122 29.64 38.07 -8.87
N PRO A 1123 28.43 37.49 -8.84
CA PRO A 1123 27.81 36.93 -10.03
C PRO A 1123 27.45 38.04 -11.03
N ALA A 1124 27.39 37.70 -12.32
CA ALA A 1124 26.96 38.63 -13.36
C ALA A 1124 25.54 39.15 -13.05
N LYS A 1125 25.36 40.49 -13.09
CA LYS A 1125 24.08 41.14 -12.73
C LYS A 1125 22.90 40.58 -13.53
N ALA A 1126 23.09 40.36 -14.84
CA ALA A 1126 22.06 39.83 -15.73
C ALA A 1126 21.64 38.39 -15.38
N LEU A 1127 22.62 37.53 -15.07
CA LEU A 1127 22.35 36.15 -14.65
C LEU A 1127 21.50 36.11 -13.38
N LEU A 1128 21.82 36.98 -12.41
CA LEU A 1128 21.12 36.99 -11.13
C LEU A 1128 19.69 37.56 -11.25
N VAL A 1129 19.45 38.52 -12.15
CA VAL A 1129 18.09 38.97 -12.50
C VAL A 1129 17.29 37.84 -13.14
N ALA A 1130 17.86 37.16 -14.13
CA ALA A 1130 17.21 36.03 -14.80
C ALA A 1130 16.85 34.91 -13.79
N VAL A 1131 17.80 34.53 -12.92
CA VAL A 1131 17.57 33.53 -11.87
C VAL A 1131 16.43 33.93 -10.94
N VAL A 1132 16.37 35.19 -10.49
CA VAL A 1132 15.31 35.66 -9.58
C VAL A 1132 13.94 35.65 -10.26
N VAL A 1133 13.85 36.08 -11.52
CA VAL A 1133 12.59 36.08 -12.27
C VAL A 1133 12.10 34.65 -12.54
N ILE A 1134 12.98 33.79 -13.06
CA ILE A 1134 12.67 32.38 -13.33
C ILE A 1134 12.25 31.68 -12.03
N ALA A 1135 12.97 31.91 -10.94
CA ALA A 1135 12.65 31.38 -9.63
C ALA A 1135 11.28 31.82 -9.11
N ALA A 1136 10.94 33.10 -9.25
CA ALA A 1136 9.65 33.62 -8.82
C ALA A 1136 8.52 32.91 -9.57
N VAL A 1137 8.64 32.76 -10.89
CA VAL A 1137 7.67 32.03 -11.72
C VAL A 1137 7.60 30.55 -11.34
N TRP A 1138 8.75 29.88 -11.23
CA TRP A 1138 8.83 28.46 -10.91
C TRP A 1138 8.24 28.12 -9.54
N CYS A 1139 8.51 28.93 -8.51
CA CYS A 1139 8.11 28.61 -7.13
C CYS A 1139 6.71 29.12 -6.74
N THR A 1140 6.14 30.08 -7.49
CA THR A 1140 4.92 30.77 -7.05
C THR A 1140 3.88 30.99 -8.14
N GLY A 1141 4.11 30.55 -9.39
CA GLY A 1141 3.15 30.70 -10.49
C GLY A 1141 2.75 32.17 -10.71
N ILE A 1142 1.44 32.46 -10.61
CA ILE A 1142 0.93 33.84 -10.71
C ILE A 1142 1.46 34.74 -9.59
N GLY A 1143 1.85 34.16 -8.45
CA GLY A 1143 2.47 34.87 -7.33
C GLY A 1143 3.74 35.64 -7.74
N ALA A 1144 4.36 35.29 -8.87
CA ALA A 1144 5.49 36.03 -9.42
C ALA A 1144 5.16 37.50 -9.73
N LEU A 1145 3.89 37.86 -9.94
CA LEU A 1145 3.46 39.26 -10.07
C LEU A 1145 3.79 40.09 -8.82
N LEU A 1146 3.83 39.47 -7.64
CA LEU A 1146 4.22 40.10 -6.37
C LEU A 1146 5.73 40.43 -6.31
N LEU A 1147 6.52 39.97 -7.28
CA LEU A 1147 7.93 40.35 -7.40
C LEU A 1147 8.08 41.85 -7.69
N LEU A 1148 7.14 42.46 -8.43
CA LEU A 1148 7.14 43.89 -8.75
C LEU A 1148 7.01 44.76 -7.48
N PRO A 1149 5.98 44.60 -6.62
CA PRO A 1149 5.91 45.35 -5.38
C PRO A 1149 7.06 45.01 -4.42
N ALA A 1150 7.53 43.75 -4.36
CA ALA A 1150 8.71 43.40 -3.55
C ALA A 1150 9.98 44.11 -4.05
N TRP A 1151 10.16 44.23 -5.37
CA TRP A 1151 11.27 44.95 -6.00
C TRP A 1151 11.18 46.46 -5.79
N TRP A 1152 9.98 47.02 -5.91
CA TRP A 1152 9.72 48.41 -5.58
C TRP A 1152 10.07 48.71 -4.11
N LEU A 1153 9.58 47.86 -3.19
CA LEU A 1153 9.80 48.00 -1.75
C LEU A 1153 11.29 47.89 -1.40
N ARG A 1154 12.00 46.96 -2.03
CA ARG A 1154 13.45 46.81 -1.88
C ARG A 1154 14.21 48.09 -2.26
N ASN A 1155 13.79 48.79 -3.32
CA ASN A 1155 14.48 49.98 -3.82
C ASN A 1155 14.11 51.25 -3.04
N HIS A 1156 12.86 51.38 -2.56
CA HIS A 1156 12.34 52.60 -1.94
C HIS A 1156 12.12 52.52 -0.42
N ARG A 1157 11.75 51.35 0.12
CA ARG A 1157 11.32 51.16 1.51
C ARG A 1157 11.91 49.86 2.09
N ARG A 1158 13.20 49.61 1.88
CA ARG A 1158 13.84 48.30 2.15
C ARG A 1158 13.68 47.79 3.58
N SER A 1159 13.57 48.69 4.56
CA SER A 1159 13.32 48.32 5.97
C SER A 1159 12.01 47.56 6.17
N TRP A 1160 11.05 47.67 5.24
CA TRP A 1160 9.75 47.00 5.30
C TRP A 1160 9.75 45.55 4.79
N LEU A 1161 10.78 45.11 4.05
CA LEU A 1161 10.83 43.74 3.53
C LEU A 1161 10.78 42.68 4.65
N ALA A 1162 11.54 42.88 5.73
CA ALA A 1162 11.58 41.94 6.84
C ALA A 1162 10.27 41.91 7.65
N PRO A 1163 9.68 43.06 8.05
CA PRO A 1163 8.35 43.09 8.66
C PRO A 1163 7.26 42.47 7.80
N ILE A 1164 7.20 42.78 6.50
CA ILE A 1164 6.19 42.20 5.59
C ILE A 1164 6.39 40.69 5.47
N ALA A 1165 7.62 40.22 5.28
CA ALA A 1165 7.88 38.77 5.24
C ALA A 1165 7.44 38.06 6.53
N PHE A 1166 7.71 38.68 7.69
CA PHE A 1166 7.31 38.11 8.98
C PHE A 1166 5.79 38.05 9.14
N LEU A 1167 5.11 39.18 8.87
CA LEU A 1167 3.66 39.30 9.01
C LEU A 1167 2.92 38.40 8.01
N SER A 1168 3.36 38.35 6.75
CA SER A 1168 2.73 37.52 5.73
C SER A 1168 2.83 36.03 6.08
N MET A 1169 4.01 35.52 6.42
CA MET A 1169 4.16 34.09 6.77
C MET A 1169 3.44 33.74 8.09
N SER A 1170 3.44 34.63 9.07
CA SER A 1170 2.69 34.40 10.33
C SER A 1170 1.18 34.43 10.10
N ALA A 1171 0.68 35.39 9.32
CA ALA A 1171 -0.73 35.50 8.94
C ALA A 1171 -1.19 34.28 8.14
N ALA A 1172 -0.35 33.74 7.25
CA ALA A 1172 -0.62 32.50 6.55
C ALA A 1172 -0.90 31.35 7.53
N GLY A 1173 -0.04 31.16 8.54
CA GLY A 1173 -0.24 30.14 9.58
C GLY A 1173 -1.51 30.33 10.42
N VAL A 1174 -1.85 31.58 10.77
CA VAL A 1174 -3.09 31.91 11.48
C VAL A 1174 -4.32 31.61 10.60
N LEU A 1175 -4.28 31.99 9.31
CA LEU A 1175 -5.33 31.69 8.34
C LEU A 1175 -5.57 30.19 8.18
N VAL A 1176 -4.52 29.36 8.17
CA VAL A 1176 -4.66 27.89 8.18
C VAL A 1176 -5.48 27.43 9.39
N VAL A 1177 -5.17 27.95 10.58
CA VAL A 1177 -5.85 27.56 11.82
C VAL A 1177 -7.28 28.08 11.88
N ILE A 1178 -7.54 29.31 11.43
CA ILE A 1178 -8.89 29.87 11.36
C ILE A 1178 -9.74 29.09 10.34
N GLY A 1179 -9.18 28.80 9.17
CA GLY A 1179 -9.82 27.97 8.15
C GLY A 1179 -10.22 26.60 8.70
N LYS A 1180 -9.34 25.98 9.51
CA LYS A 1180 -9.65 24.71 10.20
C LYS A 1180 -10.81 24.80 11.20
N ARG A 1181 -11.13 25.99 11.73
CA ARG A 1181 -12.28 26.18 12.65
C ARG A 1181 -13.57 26.55 11.93
N MET A 1182 -13.47 27.15 10.74
CA MET A 1182 -14.62 27.50 9.90
C MET A 1182 -15.06 26.34 9.01
N VAL A 1183 -14.20 25.35 8.78
CA VAL A 1183 -14.45 24.14 8.01
C VAL A 1183 -14.14 22.94 8.90
N VAL A 1184 -15.16 22.18 9.28
CA VAL A 1184 -15.00 20.90 9.97
C VAL A 1184 -14.60 19.89 8.88
N THR A 1185 -13.41 19.26 8.96
CA THR A 1185 -12.87 18.11 8.15
C THR A 1185 -12.17 18.43 6.76
N PRO A 1186 -11.63 17.46 5.97
CA PRO A 1186 -10.23 16.99 5.86
C PRO A 1186 -9.26 17.62 4.82
N SER A 1187 -9.48 18.81 4.24
CA SER A 1187 -8.54 19.49 3.29
C SER A 1187 -7.09 19.61 3.77
N HIS A 1188 -6.90 19.40 5.06
CA HIS A 1188 -5.64 19.41 5.76
C HIS A 1188 -4.72 18.21 5.45
N LEU A 1189 -5.22 17.14 4.83
CA LEU A 1189 -4.37 16.04 4.32
C LEU A 1189 -3.38 16.50 3.25
N TRP A 1190 -3.61 17.61 2.53
CA TRP A 1190 -2.70 18.08 1.45
C TRP A 1190 -2.22 19.53 1.64
N GLY A 1191 -2.47 20.08 2.84
CA GLY A 1191 -2.02 21.39 3.27
C GLY A 1191 -2.98 22.52 2.92
N ALA A 1192 -2.74 23.70 3.49
CA ALA A 1192 -3.55 24.88 3.27
C ALA A 1192 -3.34 25.49 1.87
N ALA A 1193 -3.79 24.78 0.84
CA ALA A 1193 -3.71 25.18 -0.57
C ALA A 1193 -4.68 26.32 -0.95
N SER A 1194 -5.17 27.10 0.03
CA SER A 1194 -6.03 28.24 -0.28
C SER A 1194 -5.20 29.35 -0.95
N TYR A 1195 -5.82 30.04 -1.91
CA TYR A 1195 -5.17 31.15 -2.60
C TYR A 1195 -4.65 32.25 -1.66
N PRO A 1196 -5.36 32.64 -0.58
CA PRO A 1196 -4.84 33.63 0.37
C PRO A 1196 -3.58 33.17 1.11
N VAL A 1197 -3.55 31.91 1.58
CA VAL A 1197 -2.38 31.36 2.29
C VAL A 1197 -1.18 31.29 1.35
N SER A 1198 -1.40 30.83 0.11
CA SER A 1198 -0.36 30.75 -0.92
C SER A 1198 0.18 32.13 -1.32
N ALA A 1199 -0.69 33.13 -1.47
CA ALA A 1199 -0.28 34.51 -1.76
C ALA A 1199 0.58 35.11 -0.64
N LEU A 1200 0.22 34.88 0.62
CA LEU A 1200 0.99 35.36 1.78
C LEU A 1200 2.35 34.67 1.88
N ALA A 1201 2.40 33.35 1.69
CA ALA A 1201 3.65 32.60 1.67
C ALA A 1201 4.55 33.01 0.49
N ALA A 1202 3.99 33.20 -0.71
CA ALA A 1202 4.70 33.74 -1.87
C ALA A 1202 5.25 35.15 -1.59
N THR A 1203 4.46 36.03 -0.96
CA THR A 1203 4.91 37.37 -0.54
C THR A 1203 6.13 37.30 0.35
N ALA A 1204 6.12 36.42 1.36
CA ALA A 1204 7.24 36.24 2.27
C ALA A 1204 8.49 35.74 1.54
N PHE A 1205 8.34 34.70 0.69
CA PHE A 1205 9.42 34.16 -0.13
C PHE A 1205 10.06 35.24 -1.02
N LEU A 1206 9.25 36.00 -1.75
CA LEU A 1206 9.72 37.03 -2.68
C LEU A 1206 10.40 38.20 -1.96
N CYS A 1207 9.97 38.53 -0.74
CA CYS A 1207 10.63 39.53 0.09
C CYS A 1207 12.07 39.16 0.45
N ALA A 1208 12.40 37.87 0.57
CA ALA A 1208 13.78 37.39 0.75
C ALA A 1208 14.52 37.25 -0.60
N LEU A 1209 13.85 36.72 -1.63
CA LEU A 1209 14.41 36.45 -2.94
C LEU A 1209 14.87 37.72 -3.66
N VAL A 1210 14.03 38.77 -3.68
CA VAL A 1210 14.31 40.02 -4.39
C VAL A 1210 15.60 40.67 -3.93
N THR A 1211 16.01 40.33 -2.71
CA THR A 1211 17.17 40.91 -2.08
C THR A 1211 18.48 40.41 -2.71
N LEU A 1212 18.49 39.27 -3.43
CA LEU A 1212 19.64 38.82 -4.24
C LEU A 1212 20.05 39.83 -5.30
N LEU A 1213 19.11 40.59 -5.90
CA LEU A 1213 19.38 41.48 -7.05
C LEU A 1213 20.52 42.49 -6.76
N PRO A 1214 21.35 42.89 -7.73
CA PRO A 1214 22.31 43.98 -7.57
C PRO A 1214 21.60 45.35 -7.53
N ARG A 1215 22.21 46.38 -6.93
CA ARG A 1215 21.69 47.76 -7.03
C ARG A 1215 21.96 48.33 -8.43
N ARG A 1216 21.03 49.15 -8.92
CA ARG A 1216 21.30 50.12 -9.99
C ARG A 1216 22.28 51.14 -9.39
N ASN A 1217 23.43 51.33 -10.02
CA ASN A 1217 24.48 52.24 -9.52
C ASN A 1217 23.85 53.62 -9.29
N GLY A 1218 23.82 54.07 -8.03
CA GLY A 1218 23.73 55.49 -7.73
C GLY A 1218 25.17 56.00 -7.71
N THR A 1219 25.54 56.74 -8.74
CA THR A 1219 26.64 57.70 -8.71
C THR A 1219 26.36 58.71 -7.60
N ALA A 1220 26.95 58.48 -6.43
CA ALA A 1220 27.20 59.51 -5.45
C ALA A 1220 28.52 59.13 -4.79
N ALA A 1221 29.54 59.94 -5.06
CA ALA A 1221 30.82 59.89 -4.38
C ALA A 1221 30.59 59.94 -2.86
N GLU A 1222 31.14 58.98 -2.13
CA GLU A 1222 31.45 59.18 -0.72
C GLU A 1222 32.75 59.99 -0.68
N PRO A 1223 32.77 61.18 -0.05
CA PRO A 1223 33.99 61.95 0.11
C PRO A 1223 34.94 61.16 1.03
N THR A 1224 36.19 61.02 0.58
CA THR A 1224 37.32 60.56 1.38
C THR A 1224 37.49 61.46 2.60
N ASP A 1225 37.42 60.88 3.80
CA ASP A 1225 37.86 61.54 5.03
C ASP A 1225 39.37 61.81 4.97
N PRO A 1226 39.84 62.98 5.46
CA PRO A 1226 41.24 63.36 5.42
C PRO A 1226 42.06 62.63 6.48
N THR A 1227 43.21 62.11 6.05
CA THR A 1227 44.32 61.60 6.85
C THR A 1227 44.70 62.57 7.98
N PRO A 1228 44.90 62.10 9.23
CA PRO A 1228 45.59 62.89 10.26
C PRO A 1228 47.10 62.90 9.98
N ALA A 1229 47.69 64.08 10.11
CA ALA A 1229 49.10 64.37 9.90
C ALA A 1229 50.03 63.50 10.76
N GLN A 1230 51.14 63.06 10.14
CA GLN A 1230 52.36 62.70 10.83
C GLN A 1230 53.05 63.98 11.30
N THR A 1231 53.17 64.17 12.61
CA THR A 1231 54.21 65.03 13.20
C THR A 1231 55.41 64.15 13.53
N ALA A 1232 56.53 64.46 12.88
CA ALA A 1232 57.87 64.09 13.35
C ALA A 1232 58.43 65.30 14.08
N ASP A 1233 58.74 65.15 15.36
CA ASP A 1233 59.78 65.89 16.06
C ASP A 1233 60.11 65.14 17.35
N GLU A 1234 61.32 64.57 17.40
CA GLU A 1234 62.13 64.59 18.62
C GLU A 1234 63.60 64.36 18.24
N LEU A 1235 64.33 65.47 18.21
CA LEU A 1235 65.76 65.59 18.40
C LEU A 1235 66.06 65.62 19.91
N SER A 1236 67.15 64.96 20.30
CA SER A 1236 67.92 65.07 21.56
C SER A 1236 67.26 64.66 22.89
N ALA A 1237 67.64 63.48 23.41
CA ALA A 1237 68.54 63.26 24.55
C ALA A 1237 68.63 61.76 24.88
#